data_AF-A0A1F3VCZ6-F1
#
_entry.id   AF-A0A1F3VCZ6-F1
#
_cell.length_a   1.000
_cell.length_b   1.000
_cell.length_c   1.000
_cell.angle_alpha   90.00
_cell.angle_beta   90.00
_cell.angle_gamma   90.00
#
_symmetry.space_group_name_H-M   'P 1'
#
loop_
_entity.id
_entity.type
_entity.pdbx_description
1 polymer ?
#
loop_
_entity_poly.entity_id
_entity_poly.type
_entity_poly.pdbx_seq_one_letter_code
_entity_poly.pdbx_strand_id
1 'polypeptide(L)'
;MLEDNPIILSGNYNLDHDYNLNLLLSSRGKFITNSSTLTADCSMGDEVVDSCFQVRKDSNAVSSIYYKNQKWAFPVGSDEFHQVLAYYHTYKIVNKFNSALYSAMQTAYGPDLISPQYTLSALPQDLISMHAFWPSERSLRIYAVSGELDNSVYQPADFSISYGEDRYYNTLKWVQDPTIIYHETAHALIHLMLNLRNNASAGISTRADLGHLYYDEAGSIGEGISDYFSYFINGRNHLGEWAVGRYLNLSRPIDEDDPIHALGIAKTPEGRLSYPNYLNYDPNNSSIKIEDVHNSGMIVSHYLIALTESLAEQCSLTTTTAQYAVVHIMAEALAELGDFTSQGNDSNIAENYYINHSPAHAPEWQRVANPINFRSFFQRMAKATYMIFNDYGQSVACNGSTYPKDKIETLLDQYGLLLFKTYNENGNDKDDGHDGTSTAVNVANRLHTTLVAKDFVKLDPTQNATPAFIFDKRSDMLGAVSDLRASGQITEVSPLIPDDLAYNNGNGKISPGEIVGVMLNLYNDSNSPIAGVQVIANKWDHVKSTAPCNNLGDNWPTIAEGGAAAGNSGTPGDCEYISRENGDEDEEDLGEACFVQLNEDNATKWVTQSEFVANSASISPEQCLGGANNTQSCLVRVIPNMDQAFYSKMDAKSTWTKTVFPNGQEQDIRTSHIIMMETSPWIAPGTTFNCRFRLRFSNCEDCYSDASYSGDDYLDYEYSGGKPFKIVHFQFIVIN
;
A
#
# COMPACT_ATOMS: atom_id res chain seq x y z
N MET A 1 -10.70 -35.01 1.68
CA MET A 1 -10.24 -33.61 1.57
C MET A 1 -9.32 -33.50 0.38
N LEU A 2 -9.39 -32.38 -0.35
CA LEU A 2 -8.43 -32.03 -1.38
C LEU A 2 -7.17 -31.51 -0.66
N GLU A 3 -6.01 -32.12 -0.88
CA GLU A 3 -4.75 -31.66 -0.26
C GLU A 3 -4.08 -30.55 -1.06
N ASP A 4 -4.43 -30.45 -2.34
CA ASP A 4 -3.97 -29.47 -3.32
C ASP A 4 -5.11 -29.18 -4.30
N ASN A 5 -4.89 -28.30 -5.29
CA ASN A 5 -5.93 -27.96 -6.26
C ASN A 5 -6.22 -29.15 -7.22
N PRO A 6 -7.43 -29.21 -7.80
CA PRO A 6 -7.83 -30.31 -8.68
C PRO A 6 -6.93 -30.58 -9.89
N ILE A 7 -6.34 -29.54 -10.50
CA ILE A 7 -5.44 -29.71 -11.65
C ILE A 7 -4.17 -30.47 -11.23
N ILE A 8 -3.59 -30.07 -10.10
CA ILE A 8 -2.37 -30.70 -9.57
C ILE A 8 -2.66 -32.13 -9.08
N LEU A 9 -3.76 -32.34 -8.35
CA LEU A 9 -4.11 -33.67 -7.85
C LEU A 9 -4.44 -34.66 -8.97
N SER A 10 -4.99 -34.19 -10.09
CA SER A 10 -5.33 -35.04 -11.23
C SER A 10 -4.16 -35.25 -12.21
N GLY A 11 -3.17 -34.36 -12.21
CA GLY A 11 -2.11 -34.31 -13.22
C GLY A 11 -2.62 -33.91 -14.61
N ASN A 12 -3.80 -33.28 -14.70
CA ASN A 12 -4.43 -32.89 -15.95
C ASN A 12 -4.71 -31.37 -15.99
N TYR A 13 -3.90 -30.63 -16.74
CA TYR A 13 -4.08 -29.18 -16.96
C TYR A 13 -5.36 -28.81 -17.72
N ASN A 14 -5.97 -29.76 -18.44
CA ASN A 14 -7.23 -29.56 -19.15
C ASN A 14 -8.42 -30.15 -18.40
N LEU A 15 -8.34 -30.27 -17.07
CA LEU A 15 -9.44 -30.81 -16.25
C LEU A 15 -10.76 -30.07 -16.53
N ASP A 16 -11.85 -30.83 -16.61
CA ASP A 16 -13.19 -30.27 -16.86
C ASP A 16 -13.81 -29.76 -15.55
N HIS A 17 -14.67 -28.75 -15.64
CA HIS A 17 -15.35 -28.12 -14.51
C HIS A 17 -16.32 -29.09 -13.81
N ASP A 18 -16.80 -30.11 -14.53
CA ASP A 18 -17.70 -31.14 -14.02
C ASP A 18 -16.98 -32.40 -13.48
N TYR A 19 -15.64 -32.37 -13.44
CA TYR A 19 -14.85 -33.51 -13.01
C TYR A 19 -15.25 -34.00 -11.61
N ASN A 20 -15.32 -35.32 -11.45
CA ASN A 20 -15.67 -35.93 -10.17
C ASN A 20 -14.54 -35.78 -9.13
N LEU A 21 -14.58 -34.67 -8.38
CA LEU A 21 -13.61 -34.33 -7.33
C LEU A 21 -13.51 -35.38 -6.20
N ASN A 22 -14.49 -36.30 -6.06
CA ASN A 22 -14.37 -37.42 -5.11
C ASN A 22 -13.15 -38.31 -5.40
N LEU A 23 -12.70 -38.37 -6.66
CA LEU A 23 -11.54 -39.16 -7.08
C LEU A 23 -10.20 -38.55 -6.64
N LEU A 24 -10.20 -37.29 -6.20
CA LEU A 24 -9.00 -36.53 -5.83
C LEU A 24 -8.83 -36.40 -4.32
N LEU A 25 -9.77 -36.93 -3.52
CA LEU A 25 -9.66 -36.85 -2.07
C LEU A 25 -8.49 -37.69 -1.55
N SER A 26 -7.81 -37.16 -0.53
CA SER A 26 -6.79 -37.93 0.20
C SER A 26 -7.30 -39.30 0.65
N SER A 27 -6.49 -40.32 0.41
CA SER A 27 -6.75 -41.69 0.86
C SER A 27 -6.64 -41.86 2.38
N ARG A 28 -6.04 -40.88 3.08
CA ARG A 28 -5.94 -40.85 4.54
C ARG A 28 -6.92 -39.81 5.10
N GLY A 29 -7.72 -40.22 6.08
CA GLY A 29 -8.55 -39.28 6.83
C GLY A 29 -7.69 -38.19 7.46
N LYS A 30 -8.12 -36.94 7.31
CA LYS A 30 -7.46 -35.78 7.92
C LYS A 30 -8.22 -35.36 9.16
N PHE A 31 -7.47 -34.98 10.19
CA PHE A 31 -8.04 -34.32 11.34
C PHE A 31 -8.47 -32.90 10.94
N ILE A 32 -9.68 -32.50 11.35
CA ILE A 32 -10.22 -31.15 11.11
C ILE A 32 -10.18 -30.38 12.42
N THR A 33 -11.06 -30.73 13.36
CA THR A 33 -11.12 -30.13 14.69
C THR A 33 -11.86 -31.04 15.67
N ASN A 34 -11.56 -30.88 16.96
CA ASN A 34 -12.34 -31.46 18.05
C ASN A 34 -13.56 -30.61 18.41
N SER A 35 -13.62 -29.35 17.94
CA SER A 35 -14.75 -28.46 18.19
C SER A 35 -16.04 -29.01 17.57
N SER A 36 -17.18 -28.63 18.17
CA SER A 36 -18.50 -28.97 17.62
C SER A 36 -18.86 -28.15 16.39
N THR A 37 -18.17 -27.02 16.19
CA THR A 37 -18.32 -26.07 15.08
C THR A 37 -16.99 -25.88 14.36
N LEU A 38 -17.03 -25.28 13.16
CA LEU A 38 -15.82 -24.84 12.43
C LEU A 38 -15.28 -23.52 12.98
N THR A 39 -14.89 -23.56 14.26
CA THR A 39 -14.26 -22.46 15.00
C THR A 39 -12.92 -22.96 15.52
N ALA A 40 -11.88 -22.15 15.38
CA ALA A 40 -10.52 -22.49 15.80
C ALA A 40 -9.98 -21.47 16.79
N ASP A 41 -9.16 -21.95 17.71
CA ASP A 41 -8.32 -21.14 18.57
C ASP A 41 -6.94 -20.99 17.92
N CYS A 42 -6.25 -19.89 18.22
CA CYS A 42 -4.91 -19.60 17.70
C CYS A 42 -3.92 -19.60 18.85
N SER A 43 -2.88 -20.41 18.74
CA SER A 43 -1.86 -20.52 19.78
C SER A 43 -0.51 -19.99 19.29
N MET A 44 0.22 -19.36 20.20
CA MET A 44 1.62 -18.98 20.03
C MET A 44 2.38 -19.25 21.33
N GLY A 45 3.29 -20.22 21.31
CA GLY A 45 3.86 -20.75 22.55
C GLY A 45 2.78 -21.38 23.43
N ASP A 46 2.72 -20.97 24.69
CA ASP A 46 1.69 -21.42 25.65
C ASP A 46 0.44 -20.53 25.69
N GLU A 47 0.45 -19.38 25.01
CA GLU A 47 -0.68 -18.44 24.97
C GLU A 47 -1.69 -18.81 23.87
N VAL A 48 -2.97 -18.58 24.15
CA VAL A 48 -4.08 -18.99 23.28
C VAL A 48 -5.10 -17.87 23.15
N VAL A 49 -5.43 -17.52 21.91
CA VAL A 49 -6.57 -16.66 21.57
C VAL A 49 -7.75 -17.55 21.18
N ASP A 50 -8.74 -17.59 22.05
CA ASP A 50 -9.97 -18.35 21.83
C ASP A 50 -10.75 -17.82 20.62
N SER A 51 -11.30 -18.74 19.81
CA SER A 51 -12.16 -18.40 18.66
C SER A 51 -11.55 -17.37 17.70
N CYS A 52 -10.25 -17.47 17.44
CA CYS A 52 -9.52 -16.53 16.59
C CYS A 52 -10.07 -16.47 15.16
N PHE A 53 -10.59 -17.57 14.61
CA PHE A 53 -11.34 -17.56 13.35
C PHE A 53 -12.50 -18.55 13.33
N GLN A 54 -13.48 -18.27 12.45
CA GLN A 54 -14.64 -19.14 12.22
C GLN A 54 -14.99 -19.21 10.74
N VAL A 55 -15.48 -20.37 10.31
CA VAL A 55 -15.96 -20.59 8.95
C VAL A 55 -17.48 -20.72 8.92
N ARG A 56 -18.09 -20.04 7.96
CA ARG A 56 -19.53 -20.04 7.68
C ARG A 56 -19.76 -20.24 6.19
N LYS A 57 -21.02 -20.50 5.82
CA LYS A 57 -21.40 -20.61 4.41
C LYS A 57 -21.21 -19.28 3.68
N ASP A 58 -21.92 -18.24 4.13
CA ASP A 58 -21.97 -16.92 3.52
C ASP A 58 -22.20 -15.84 4.60
N SER A 59 -22.25 -14.57 4.21
CA SER A 59 -22.46 -13.44 5.12
C SER A 59 -23.87 -13.41 5.75
N ASN A 60 -24.85 -14.09 5.16
CA ASN A 60 -26.20 -14.23 5.71
C ASN A 60 -26.29 -15.35 6.75
N ALA A 61 -25.31 -16.26 6.80
CA ALA A 61 -25.27 -17.34 7.76
C ALA A 61 -24.94 -16.82 9.17
N VAL A 62 -25.88 -17.02 10.09
CA VAL A 62 -25.78 -16.55 11.49
C VAL A 62 -24.77 -17.37 12.31
N SER A 63 -24.51 -18.63 11.93
CA SER A 63 -23.62 -19.54 12.68
C SER A 63 -22.83 -20.48 11.78
N SER A 64 -21.67 -20.95 12.28
CA SER A 64 -20.92 -22.06 11.70
C SER A 64 -21.72 -23.37 11.72
N ILE A 65 -21.42 -24.27 10.78
CA ILE A 65 -22.03 -25.60 10.73
C ILE A 65 -21.55 -26.49 11.88
N TYR A 66 -22.40 -27.46 12.27
CA TYR A 66 -22.07 -28.50 13.26
C TYR A 66 -21.58 -29.78 12.57
N TYR A 67 -20.72 -30.54 13.25
CA TYR A 67 -20.34 -31.87 12.75
C TYR A 67 -21.57 -32.79 12.63
N LYS A 68 -21.46 -33.82 11.80
CA LYS A 68 -22.48 -34.88 11.70
C LYS A 68 -21.90 -36.21 12.17
N ASN A 69 -22.54 -36.84 13.16
CA ASN A 69 -22.06 -38.11 13.75
C ASN A 69 -20.59 -38.05 14.21
N GLN A 70 -20.17 -36.93 14.81
CA GLN A 70 -18.78 -36.66 15.23
C GLN A 70 -17.77 -36.73 14.09
N LYS A 71 -18.21 -36.45 12.85
CA LYS A 71 -17.36 -36.43 11.65
C LYS A 71 -17.58 -35.16 10.84
N TRP A 72 -16.48 -34.62 10.34
CA TRP A 72 -16.42 -33.53 9.36
C TRP A 72 -16.32 -34.10 7.94
N ALA A 73 -17.26 -34.98 7.59
CA ALA A 73 -17.29 -35.68 6.31
C ALA A 73 -18.62 -35.41 5.62
N PHE A 74 -18.56 -34.62 4.55
CA PHE A 74 -19.72 -34.17 3.77
C PHE A 74 -19.55 -34.54 2.29
N PRO A 75 -20.65 -34.63 1.52
CA PRO A 75 -20.59 -34.90 0.09
C PRO A 75 -19.72 -33.87 -0.63
N VAL A 76 -18.83 -34.30 -1.51
CA VAL A 76 -17.98 -33.40 -2.28
C VAL A 76 -18.83 -32.46 -3.14
N GLY A 77 -18.49 -31.17 -3.12
CA GLY A 77 -19.21 -30.12 -3.83
C GLY A 77 -20.40 -29.52 -3.07
N SER A 78 -20.72 -30.01 -1.86
CA SER A 78 -21.69 -29.36 -0.98
C SER A 78 -21.11 -28.14 -0.26
N ASP A 79 -21.95 -27.19 0.12
CA ASP A 79 -21.55 -26.01 0.92
C ASP A 79 -20.84 -26.42 2.22
N GLU A 80 -21.24 -27.53 2.86
CA GLU A 80 -20.57 -28.04 4.06
C GLU A 80 -19.17 -28.59 3.76
N PHE A 81 -18.99 -29.21 2.60
CA PHE A 81 -17.67 -29.64 2.15
C PHE A 81 -16.74 -28.46 1.89
N HIS A 82 -17.24 -27.40 1.24
CA HIS A 82 -16.49 -26.16 1.01
C HIS A 82 -16.09 -25.47 2.31
N GLN A 83 -17.00 -25.40 3.30
CA GLN A 83 -16.68 -24.88 4.63
C GLN A 83 -15.58 -25.70 5.35
N VAL A 84 -15.61 -27.04 5.24
CA VAL A 84 -14.55 -27.89 5.81
C VAL A 84 -13.21 -27.70 5.10
N LEU A 85 -13.20 -27.47 3.77
CA LEU A 85 -11.98 -27.15 3.03
C LEU A 85 -11.37 -25.82 3.48
N ALA A 86 -12.18 -24.75 3.49
CA ALA A 86 -11.76 -23.43 3.98
C ALA A 86 -11.15 -23.56 5.39
N TYR A 87 -11.87 -24.18 6.32
CA TYR A 87 -11.39 -24.34 7.70
C TYR A 87 -10.02 -25.03 7.77
N TYR A 88 -9.86 -26.16 7.09
CA TYR A 88 -8.61 -26.92 7.19
C TYR A 88 -7.41 -26.16 6.63
N HIS A 89 -7.56 -25.53 5.46
CA HIS A 89 -6.47 -24.84 4.82
C HIS A 89 -6.11 -23.54 5.55
N THR A 90 -7.10 -22.78 6.03
CA THR A 90 -6.88 -21.64 6.93
C THR A 90 -6.20 -22.08 8.23
N TYR A 91 -6.68 -23.14 8.88
CA TYR A 91 -6.05 -23.68 10.09
C TYR A 91 -4.59 -24.04 9.84
N LYS A 92 -4.28 -24.66 8.69
CA LYS A 92 -2.92 -25.05 8.31
C LYS A 92 -1.99 -23.84 8.15
N ILE A 93 -2.43 -22.79 7.44
CA ILE A 93 -1.61 -21.60 7.23
C ILE A 93 -1.41 -20.80 8.51
N VAL A 94 -2.47 -20.57 9.28
CA VAL A 94 -2.42 -19.84 10.56
C VAL A 94 -1.46 -20.51 11.54
N ASN A 95 -1.49 -21.84 11.67
CA ASN A 95 -0.57 -22.55 12.57
C ASN A 95 0.88 -22.48 12.11
N LYS A 96 1.15 -22.60 10.80
CA LYS A 96 2.53 -22.49 10.29
C LYS A 96 3.05 -21.06 10.45
N PHE A 97 2.21 -20.05 10.20
CA PHE A 97 2.53 -18.65 10.43
C PHE A 97 2.85 -18.38 11.91
N ASN A 98 1.97 -18.77 12.84
CA ASN A 98 2.21 -18.58 14.28
C ASN A 98 3.49 -19.29 14.74
N SER A 99 3.80 -20.46 14.17
CA SER A 99 5.07 -21.16 14.45
C SER A 99 6.28 -20.40 13.94
N ALA A 100 6.19 -19.78 12.76
CA ALA A 100 7.26 -18.94 12.21
C ALA A 100 7.44 -17.65 13.03
N LEU A 101 6.35 -16.99 13.40
CA LEU A 101 6.39 -15.78 14.23
C LEU A 101 6.86 -16.08 15.66
N TYR A 102 6.50 -17.23 16.24
CA TYR A 102 7.08 -17.68 17.51
C TYR A 102 8.59 -17.92 17.39
N SER A 103 9.04 -18.54 16.29
CA SER A 103 10.47 -18.71 16.02
C SER A 103 11.19 -17.36 15.89
N ALA A 104 10.57 -16.37 15.23
CA ALA A 104 11.09 -15.02 15.13
C ALA A 104 11.26 -14.36 16.51
N MET A 105 10.24 -14.46 17.37
CA MET A 105 10.30 -13.97 18.76
C MET A 105 11.41 -14.64 19.57
N GLN A 106 11.62 -15.95 19.40
CA GLN A 106 12.72 -16.66 20.06
C GLN A 106 14.09 -16.21 19.55
N THR A 107 14.20 -15.86 18.26
CA THR A 107 15.42 -15.27 17.69
C THR A 107 15.65 -13.84 18.19
N ALA A 108 14.59 -13.03 18.32
CA ALA A 108 14.68 -11.65 18.78
C ALA A 108 14.92 -11.52 20.30
N TYR A 109 14.35 -12.41 21.12
CA TYR A 109 14.29 -12.27 22.60
C TYR A 109 14.71 -13.52 23.39
N GLY A 110 15.36 -14.50 22.76
CA GLY A 110 15.73 -15.77 23.40
C GLY A 110 16.70 -15.65 24.60
N PRO A 111 16.78 -16.68 25.47
CA PRO A 111 17.59 -16.65 26.69
C PRO A 111 19.11 -16.77 26.47
N ASP A 112 19.55 -17.21 25.30
CA ASP A 112 20.97 -17.37 24.94
C ASP A 112 21.60 -16.09 24.36
N LEU A 113 20.88 -14.96 24.43
CA LEU A 113 21.32 -13.68 23.86
C LEU A 113 22.29 -12.95 24.80
N ILE A 114 23.51 -12.67 24.32
CA ILE A 114 24.58 -11.99 25.06
C ILE A 114 24.86 -10.60 24.43
N SER A 115 23.93 -9.64 24.45
CA SER A 115 24.23 -8.21 24.20
C SER A 115 23.00 -7.28 24.45
N PRO A 116 23.17 -5.98 24.80
CA PRO A 116 22.08 -5.00 24.95
C PRO A 116 21.43 -4.53 23.63
N GLN A 117 21.78 -5.10 22.47
CA GLN A 117 21.49 -4.53 21.13
C GLN A 117 20.29 -5.17 20.41
N TYR A 118 19.61 -6.13 21.06
CA TYR A 118 18.30 -6.68 20.64
C TYR A 118 17.13 -5.73 20.92
N THR A 119 17.44 -4.52 21.34
CA THR A 119 16.47 -3.46 21.53
C THR A 119 15.92 -2.93 20.19
N LEU A 120 16.55 -3.22 19.04
CA LEU A 120 16.17 -2.68 17.73
C LEU A 120 15.15 -3.53 16.93
N SER A 121 14.61 -4.62 17.48
CA SER A 121 13.55 -5.39 16.81
C SER A 121 12.24 -4.58 16.77
N ALA A 122 11.57 -4.59 15.63
CA ALA A 122 10.26 -3.99 15.47
C ALA A 122 9.14 -4.86 16.05
N LEU A 123 9.40 -6.17 16.22
CA LEU A 123 8.47 -7.05 16.93
C LEU A 123 8.36 -6.59 18.39
N PRO A 124 7.17 -6.40 18.96
CA PRO A 124 7.06 -6.01 20.36
C PRO A 124 7.40 -7.19 21.29
N GLN A 125 8.17 -6.94 22.35
CA GLN A 125 8.56 -7.90 23.38
C GLN A 125 7.33 -8.51 24.06
N ASP A 126 6.29 -7.69 24.25
CA ASP A 126 5.01 -8.10 24.83
C ASP A 126 4.03 -8.72 23.82
N LEU A 127 4.49 -9.05 22.59
CA LEU A 127 3.64 -9.64 21.55
C LEU A 127 2.83 -10.85 22.04
N ILE A 128 3.49 -11.75 22.77
CA ILE A 128 2.92 -13.00 23.26
C ILE A 128 2.05 -12.73 24.50
N SER A 129 2.59 -12.02 25.50
CA SER A 129 1.90 -11.74 26.77
C SER A 129 0.61 -10.94 26.60
N MET A 130 0.56 -10.05 25.60
CA MET A 130 -0.63 -9.24 25.29
C MET A 130 -1.54 -9.86 24.23
N HIS A 131 -1.25 -11.09 23.76
CA HIS A 131 -1.95 -11.72 22.64
C HIS A 131 -1.96 -10.87 21.36
N ALA A 132 -1.00 -9.96 21.19
CA ALA A 132 -0.98 -8.99 20.09
C ALA A 132 -0.72 -9.63 18.71
N PHE A 133 -0.31 -10.91 18.69
CA PHE A 133 -0.21 -11.73 17.49
C PHE A 133 -1.57 -12.05 16.83
N TRP A 134 -2.69 -11.85 17.55
CA TRP A 134 -4.03 -11.96 16.99
C TRP A 134 -5.01 -11.04 17.73
N PRO A 135 -5.83 -10.23 17.03
CA PRO A 135 -6.72 -9.28 17.70
C PRO A 135 -7.75 -10.01 18.56
N SER A 136 -7.65 -9.86 19.88
CA SER A 136 -8.52 -10.55 20.84
C SER A 136 -9.98 -10.07 20.79
N GLU A 137 -10.23 -8.87 20.26
CA GLU A 137 -11.56 -8.28 20.17
C GLU A 137 -12.38 -8.74 18.95
N ARG A 138 -11.77 -9.41 17.97
CA ARG A 138 -12.47 -9.85 16.75
C ARG A 138 -11.95 -11.17 16.19
N SER A 139 -12.89 -12.05 15.82
CA SER A 139 -12.58 -13.27 15.07
C SER A 139 -12.55 -13.02 13.56
N LEU A 140 -11.59 -13.59 12.85
CA LEU A 140 -11.59 -13.64 11.39
C LEU A 140 -12.80 -14.46 10.90
N ARG A 141 -13.65 -13.85 10.08
CA ARG A 141 -14.84 -14.51 9.53
C ARG A 141 -14.57 -14.99 8.12
N ILE A 142 -14.80 -16.27 7.87
CA ILE A 142 -14.53 -16.87 6.55
C ILE A 142 -15.84 -17.36 5.96
N TYR A 143 -16.20 -16.85 4.79
CA TYR A 143 -17.38 -17.19 4.02
C TYR A 143 -16.99 -18.08 2.85
N ALA A 144 -17.25 -19.38 2.98
CA ALA A 144 -16.78 -20.38 2.02
C ALA A 144 -17.48 -20.32 0.65
N VAL A 145 -18.66 -19.71 0.58
CA VAL A 145 -19.51 -19.63 -0.62
C VAL A 145 -20.25 -18.27 -0.64
N SER A 146 -19.55 -17.17 -0.91
CA SER A 146 -20.11 -15.80 -0.85
C SER A 146 -21.09 -15.46 -1.98
N GLY A 147 -21.03 -16.20 -3.10
CA GLY A 147 -21.82 -15.92 -4.31
C GLY A 147 -21.26 -14.76 -5.15
N GLU A 148 -20.09 -14.23 -4.79
CA GLU A 148 -19.35 -13.28 -5.62
C GLU A 148 -18.86 -13.97 -6.90
N LEU A 149 -18.99 -13.30 -8.04
CA LEU A 149 -18.57 -13.84 -9.33
C LEU A 149 -17.13 -13.41 -9.62
N ASP A 150 -16.30 -14.40 -9.91
CA ASP A 150 -14.87 -14.30 -10.21
C ASP A 150 -14.08 -13.44 -9.25
N ASN A 151 -14.38 -13.60 -7.95
CA ASN A 151 -13.62 -12.93 -6.94
C ASN A 151 -13.49 -13.75 -5.67
N SER A 152 -12.39 -13.53 -4.98
CA SER A 152 -12.24 -13.76 -3.56
C SER A 152 -11.61 -12.50 -2.97
N VAL A 153 -11.95 -12.20 -1.73
CA VAL A 153 -11.50 -10.95 -1.12
C VAL A 153 -11.35 -11.09 0.38
N TYR A 154 -10.24 -10.57 0.89
CA TYR A 154 -10.09 -10.18 2.28
C TYR A 154 -10.58 -8.74 2.48
N GLN A 155 -11.45 -8.55 3.47
CA GLN A 155 -11.97 -7.23 3.85
C GLN A 155 -11.40 -6.84 5.22
N PRO A 156 -10.50 -5.85 5.29
CA PRO A 156 -9.89 -5.42 6.55
C PRO A 156 -10.90 -4.73 7.50
N ALA A 157 -11.90 -4.05 6.94
CA ALA A 157 -12.91 -3.30 7.67
C ALA A 157 -13.73 -4.17 8.63
N ASP A 158 -14.13 -5.37 8.20
CA ASP A 158 -14.89 -6.32 9.03
C ASP A 158 -14.07 -7.57 9.43
N PHE A 159 -12.80 -7.61 9.05
CA PHE A 159 -11.87 -8.72 9.27
C PHE A 159 -12.47 -10.04 8.78
N SER A 160 -12.79 -10.09 7.48
CA SER A 160 -13.42 -11.23 6.84
C SER A 160 -12.76 -11.64 5.53
N ILE A 161 -13.02 -12.88 5.12
CA ILE A 161 -12.62 -13.45 3.84
C ILE A 161 -13.87 -14.02 3.17
N SER A 162 -14.05 -13.71 1.90
CA SER A 162 -15.11 -14.23 1.05
C SER A 162 -14.54 -15.01 -0.11
N TYR A 163 -15.08 -16.22 -0.36
CA TYR A 163 -14.74 -17.01 -1.54
C TYR A 163 -15.94 -17.12 -2.48
N GLY A 164 -15.76 -16.60 -3.69
CA GLY A 164 -16.75 -16.63 -4.75
C GLY A 164 -16.71 -17.90 -5.61
N GLU A 165 -17.23 -17.74 -6.82
CA GLU A 165 -17.37 -18.78 -7.83
C GLU A 165 -17.07 -18.25 -9.24
N ASP A 166 -16.80 -19.16 -10.16
CA ASP A 166 -16.59 -18.82 -11.57
C ASP A 166 -17.90 -18.36 -12.24
N ARG A 167 -17.87 -17.27 -13.02
CA ARG A 167 -19.06 -16.71 -13.69
C ARG A 167 -19.68 -17.64 -14.72
N TYR A 168 -18.89 -18.51 -15.34
CA TYR A 168 -19.33 -19.42 -16.39
C TYR A 168 -19.81 -20.75 -15.81
N TYR A 169 -19.21 -21.19 -14.70
CA TYR A 169 -19.44 -22.50 -14.09
C TYR A 169 -19.62 -22.41 -12.57
N ASN A 170 -20.86 -22.25 -12.11
CA ASN A 170 -21.20 -22.18 -10.67
C ASN A 170 -20.81 -23.43 -9.84
N THR A 171 -20.46 -24.55 -10.49
CA THR A 171 -19.93 -25.76 -9.83
C THR A 171 -18.47 -25.60 -9.40
N LEU A 172 -17.76 -24.67 -10.03
CA LEU A 172 -16.39 -24.32 -9.72
C LEU A 172 -16.39 -23.23 -8.64
N LYS A 173 -16.06 -23.64 -7.42
CA LYS A 173 -15.93 -22.72 -6.28
C LYS A 173 -14.47 -22.43 -6.04
N TRP A 174 -14.12 -21.18 -5.79
CA TRP A 174 -12.72 -20.78 -5.65
C TRP A 174 -12.05 -21.42 -4.43
N VAL A 175 -12.83 -21.70 -3.37
CA VAL A 175 -12.42 -22.46 -2.18
C VAL A 175 -12.01 -23.92 -2.47
N GLN A 176 -12.23 -24.43 -3.69
CA GLN A 176 -11.71 -25.74 -4.12
C GLN A 176 -10.21 -25.70 -4.44
N ASP A 177 -9.62 -24.51 -4.58
CA ASP A 177 -8.20 -24.30 -4.80
C ASP A 177 -7.53 -23.82 -3.50
N PRO A 178 -6.72 -24.66 -2.82
CA PRO A 178 -6.05 -24.27 -1.60
C PRO A 178 -5.10 -23.08 -1.74
N THR A 179 -4.55 -22.82 -2.93
CA THR A 179 -3.65 -21.67 -3.15
C THR A 179 -4.38 -20.35 -3.01
N ILE A 180 -5.64 -20.28 -3.45
CA ILE A 180 -6.53 -19.13 -3.20
C ILE A 180 -6.84 -18.98 -1.71
N ILE A 181 -7.08 -20.09 -1.00
CA ILE A 181 -7.31 -20.02 0.45
C ILE A 181 -6.08 -19.44 1.18
N TYR A 182 -4.89 -19.88 0.81
CA TYR A 182 -3.64 -19.38 1.39
C TYR A 182 -3.41 -17.90 1.06
N HIS A 183 -3.66 -17.49 -0.17
CA HIS A 183 -3.56 -16.10 -0.61
C HIS A 183 -4.50 -15.17 0.18
N GLU A 184 -5.80 -15.47 0.24
CA GLU A 184 -6.75 -14.63 0.99
C GLU A 184 -6.47 -14.62 2.50
N THR A 185 -6.07 -15.77 3.06
CA THR A 185 -5.68 -15.83 4.47
C THR A 185 -4.41 -15.00 4.71
N ALA A 186 -3.50 -14.94 3.74
CA ALA A 186 -2.27 -14.18 3.85
C ALA A 186 -2.51 -12.66 3.91
N HIS A 187 -3.53 -12.12 3.23
CA HIS A 187 -3.92 -10.71 3.44
C HIS A 187 -4.28 -10.42 4.91
N ALA A 188 -5.01 -11.33 5.57
CA ALA A 188 -5.27 -11.20 7.00
C ALA A 188 -3.97 -11.26 7.83
N LEU A 189 -3.02 -12.15 7.47
CA LEU A 189 -1.73 -12.25 8.17
C LEU A 189 -0.83 -11.03 7.96
N ILE A 190 -0.85 -10.42 6.77
CA ILE A 190 -0.16 -9.16 6.47
C ILE A 190 -0.74 -8.05 7.34
N HIS A 191 -2.07 -7.96 7.41
CA HIS A 191 -2.77 -7.01 8.28
C HIS A 191 -2.38 -7.23 9.76
N LEU A 192 -2.18 -8.47 10.21
CA LEU A 192 -1.65 -8.74 11.55
C LEU A 192 -0.21 -8.26 11.71
N MET A 193 0.68 -8.56 10.76
CA MET A 193 2.09 -8.15 10.81
C MET A 193 2.26 -6.63 10.84
N LEU A 194 1.49 -5.88 10.05
CA LEU A 194 1.45 -4.42 10.10
C LEU A 194 1.02 -3.89 11.47
N ASN A 195 0.16 -4.62 12.19
CA ASN A 195 -0.46 -4.13 13.41
C ASN A 195 0.06 -4.78 14.69
N LEU A 196 1.20 -5.49 14.66
CA LEU A 196 1.74 -6.15 15.86
C LEU A 196 1.98 -5.15 17.00
N ARG A 197 2.60 -4.00 16.70
CA ARG A 197 2.84 -2.93 17.69
C ARG A 197 1.54 -2.22 18.10
N ASN A 198 0.65 -1.97 17.14
CA ASN A 198 -0.66 -1.37 17.39
C ASN A 198 -1.56 -2.24 18.27
N ASN A 199 -1.44 -3.56 18.19
CA ASN A 199 -2.15 -4.52 19.04
C ASN A 199 -1.49 -4.66 20.42
N ALA A 200 -0.17 -4.50 20.50
CA ALA A 200 0.59 -4.54 21.75
C ALA A 200 0.51 -3.21 22.54
N SER A 201 -0.01 -2.14 21.96
CA SER A 201 -0.15 -0.84 22.62
C SER A 201 -1.56 -0.58 23.12
N ALA A 202 -1.69 -0.03 24.32
CA ALA A 202 -2.96 0.43 24.85
C ALA A 202 -3.35 1.78 24.22
N GLY A 203 -4.49 1.84 23.53
CA GLY A 203 -5.08 3.10 23.07
C GLY A 203 -5.10 3.33 21.55
N ILE A 204 -4.49 2.44 20.76
CA ILE A 204 -4.55 2.51 19.29
C ILE A 204 -5.70 1.64 18.78
N SER A 205 -6.76 2.29 18.28
CA SER A 205 -7.93 1.64 17.71
C SER A 205 -7.90 1.58 16.18
N THR A 206 -7.24 2.54 15.53
CA THR A 206 -7.00 2.54 14.08
C THR A 206 -6.00 1.45 13.72
N ARG A 207 -6.18 0.83 12.55
CA ARG A 207 -5.29 -0.21 12.04
C ARG A 207 -4.61 0.24 10.76
N ALA A 208 -3.33 -0.07 10.65
CA ALA A 208 -2.55 0.06 9.43
C ALA A 208 -3.02 -0.95 8.38
N ASP A 209 -2.87 -0.63 7.10
CA ASP A 209 -3.21 -1.53 6.01
C ASP A 209 -2.29 -1.39 4.79
N LEU A 210 -2.26 -2.42 3.94
CA LEU A 210 -1.68 -2.34 2.60
C LEU A 210 -2.78 -2.17 1.57
N GLY A 211 -2.62 -1.16 0.71
CA GLY A 211 -3.61 -0.84 -0.31
C GLY A 211 -4.68 0.10 0.23
N HIS A 212 -4.67 1.33 -0.26
CA HIS A 212 -5.71 2.33 0.00
C HIS A 212 -6.60 2.53 -1.22
N LEU A 213 -6.10 2.28 -2.43
CA LEU A 213 -6.81 2.49 -3.71
C LEU A 213 -6.74 1.24 -4.59
N TYR A 214 -7.48 1.23 -5.71
CA TYR A 214 -7.49 0.07 -6.62
C TYR A 214 -6.08 -0.33 -7.08
N TYR A 215 -5.30 0.64 -7.55
CA TYR A 215 -3.87 0.47 -7.78
C TYR A 215 -3.10 1.45 -6.90
N ASP A 216 -2.25 0.92 -6.05
CA ASP A 216 -1.11 1.59 -5.44
C ASP A 216 -0.01 0.54 -5.16
N GLU A 217 1.20 1.01 -4.86
CA GLU A 217 2.33 0.11 -4.66
C GLU A 217 2.21 -0.74 -3.38
N ALA A 218 1.50 -0.24 -2.36
CA ALA A 218 1.24 -1.01 -1.14
C ALA A 218 0.36 -2.23 -1.43
N GLY A 219 -0.67 -2.08 -2.26
CA GLY A 219 -1.52 -3.15 -2.76
C GLY A 219 -0.71 -4.19 -3.53
N SER A 220 0.17 -3.77 -4.45
CA SER A 220 1.07 -4.69 -5.15
C SER A 220 1.97 -5.50 -4.20
N ILE A 221 2.50 -4.86 -3.16
CA ILE A 221 3.29 -5.55 -2.12
C ILE A 221 2.42 -6.56 -1.39
N GLY A 222 1.19 -6.18 -1.03
CA GLY A 222 0.21 -7.07 -0.40
C GLY A 222 -0.06 -8.32 -1.24
N GLU A 223 -0.40 -8.15 -2.51
CA GLU A 223 -0.65 -9.25 -3.45
C GLU A 223 0.56 -10.19 -3.59
N GLY A 224 1.77 -9.63 -3.70
CA GLY A 224 2.98 -10.42 -3.84
C GLY A 224 3.36 -11.21 -2.58
N ILE A 225 3.17 -10.63 -1.39
CA ILE A 225 3.34 -11.37 -0.13
C ILE A 225 2.27 -12.46 -0.03
N SER A 226 1.01 -12.17 -0.39
CA SER A 226 -0.08 -13.15 -0.38
C SER A 226 0.21 -14.35 -1.29
N ASP A 227 0.73 -14.10 -2.49
CA ASP A 227 1.17 -15.16 -3.41
C ASP A 227 2.31 -16.00 -2.82
N TYR A 228 3.30 -15.36 -2.16
CA TYR A 228 4.40 -16.07 -1.49
C TYR A 228 3.90 -17.06 -0.43
N PHE A 229 2.79 -16.76 0.27
CA PHE A 229 2.25 -17.68 1.27
C PHE A 229 1.76 -19.01 0.70
N SER A 230 1.44 -19.10 -0.59
CA SER A 230 1.24 -20.39 -1.25
C SER A 230 2.53 -21.21 -1.26
N TYR A 231 3.64 -20.64 -1.71
CA TYR A 231 4.96 -21.28 -1.63
C TYR A 231 5.34 -21.63 -0.18
N PHE A 232 5.08 -20.72 0.76
CA PHE A 232 5.33 -20.96 2.18
C PHE A 232 4.63 -22.23 2.68
N ILE A 233 3.39 -22.52 2.30
CA ILE A 233 2.65 -23.66 2.86
C ILE A 233 3.00 -25.01 2.23
N ASN A 234 3.15 -25.07 0.92
CA ASN A 234 3.31 -26.34 0.20
C ASN A 234 4.40 -26.32 -0.88
N GLY A 235 5.19 -25.26 -0.99
CA GLY A 235 6.29 -25.15 -1.97
C GLY A 235 5.79 -25.04 -3.41
N ARG A 236 4.52 -24.65 -3.61
CA ARG A 236 3.92 -24.41 -4.93
C ARG A 236 4.56 -23.18 -5.56
N ASN A 237 4.88 -23.29 -6.85
CA ASN A 237 5.47 -22.22 -7.66
C ASN A 237 4.46 -21.59 -8.64
N HIS A 238 3.18 -21.96 -8.55
CA HIS A 238 2.08 -21.39 -9.34
C HIS A 238 0.83 -21.36 -8.47
N LEU A 239 0.07 -20.27 -8.59
CA LEU A 239 -1.15 -19.99 -7.85
C LEU A 239 -2.38 -20.00 -8.75
N GLY A 240 -3.44 -20.62 -8.23
CA GLY A 240 -4.81 -20.45 -8.71
C GLY A 240 -5.13 -21.18 -10.00
N GLU A 241 -4.39 -22.23 -10.38
CA GLU A 241 -4.60 -22.89 -11.68
C GLU A 241 -6.04 -23.40 -11.85
N TRP A 242 -6.66 -23.86 -10.76
CA TRP A 242 -8.03 -24.35 -10.81
C TRP A 242 -9.05 -23.23 -10.72
N ALA A 243 -8.94 -22.40 -9.67
CA ALA A 243 -9.96 -21.41 -9.36
C ALA A 243 -10.05 -20.30 -10.41
N VAL A 244 -8.91 -19.81 -10.87
CA VAL A 244 -8.82 -18.59 -11.68
C VAL A 244 -8.06 -18.80 -13.00
N GLY A 245 -7.17 -19.79 -13.07
CA GLY A 245 -6.41 -20.08 -14.29
C GLY A 245 -7.23 -20.75 -15.37
N ARG A 246 -7.98 -21.79 -15.02
CA ARG A 246 -8.55 -22.73 -15.98
C ARG A 246 -9.52 -22.10 -17.00
N TYR A 247 -10.37 -21.18 -16.54
CA TYR A 247 -11.46 -20.59 -17.33
C TYR A 247 -11.42 -19.06 -17.42
N LEU A 248 -10.71 -18.40 -16.51
CA LEU A 248 -10.58 -16.93 -16.51
C LEU A 248 -9.21 -16.46 -17.01
N ASN A 249 -8.22 -17.35 -17.12
CA ASN A 249 -6.85 -17.03 -17.53
C ASN A 249 -6.19 -15.99 -16.61
N LEU A 250 -6.36 -16.19 -15.29
CA LEU A 250 -5.89 -15.28 -14.23
C LEU A 250 -4.94 -15.97 -13.23
N SER A 251 -4.49 -17.19 -13.50
CA SER A 251 -3.50 -17.85 -12.64
C SER A 251 -2.15 -17.17 -12.76
N ARG A 252 -1.35 -17.24 -11.70
CA ARG A 252 -0.08 -16.53 -11.62
C ARG A 252 1.08 -17.48 -11.34
N PRO A 253 2.18 -17.38 -12.10
CA PRO A 253 3.44 -17.97 -11.70
C PRO A 253 3.98 -17.23 -10.49
N ILE A 254 4.67 -17.94 -9.61
CA ILE A 254 5.38 -17.36 -8.45
C ILE A 254 6.91 -17.55 -8.63
N ASP A 255 7.34 -18.24 -9.68
CA ASP A 255 8.73 -18.58 -9.97
C ASP A 255 9.04 -18.33 -11.45
N GLU A 256 10.21 -17.76 -11.76
CA GLU A 256 10.56 -17.36 -13.13
C GLU A 256 10.73 -18.52 -14.10
N ASP A 257 10.92 -19.76 -13.61
CA ASP A 257 11.03 -20.94 -14.46
C ASP A 257 9.65 -21.47 -14.92
N ASP A 258 8.54 -20.83 -14.52
CA ASP A 258 7.21 -21.22 -14.97
C ASP A 258 7.02 -20.98 -16.49
N PRO A 259 6.53 -21.98 -17.24
CA PRO A 259 6.39 -21.90 -18.69
C PRO A 259 5.35 -20.88 -19.18
N ILE A 260 4.49 -20.34 -18.30
CA ILE A 260 3.53 -19.29 -18.68
C ILE A 260 4.22 -17.95 -18.97
N HIS A 261 5.43 -17.74 -18.45
CA HIS A 261 6.14 -16.51 -18.69
C HIS A 261 6.54 -16.32 -20.15
N ALA A 262 6.60 -15.05 -20.57
CA ALA A 262 7.15 -14.66 -21.85
C ALA A 262 8.65 -15.04 -21.97
N LEU A 263 9.10 -15.26 -23.20
CA LEU A 263 10.51 -15.56 -23.48
C LEU A 263 11.44 -14.47 -22.93
N GLY A 264 12.52 -14.88 -22.27
CA GLY A 264 13.53 -13.99 -21.70
C GLY A 264 13.42 -13.81 -20.19
N ILE A 265 12.29 -14.18 -19.58
CA ILE A 265 12.17 -14.28 -18.13
C ILE A 265 12.80 -15.60 -17.67
N ALA A 266 13.66 -15.53 -16.66
CA ALA A 266 14.39 -16.66 -16.08
C ALA A 266 15.04 -16.28 -14.75
N LYS A 267 15.48 -17.27 -13.97
CA LYS A 267 16.23 -17.07 -12.72
C LYS A 267 17.63 -16.43 -12.87
N THR A 268 18.04 -16.03 -14.08
CA THR A 268 19.32 -15.34 -14.31
C THR A 268 19.26 -13.88 -13.86
N PRO A 269 20.39 -13.24 -13.48
CA PRO A 269 20.40 -11.83 -13.07
C PRO A 269 19.71 -10.88 -14.06
N GLU A 270 19.84 -11.12 -15.37
CA GLU A 270 19.25 -10.29 -16.42
C GLU A 270 17.79 -10.68 -16.76
N GLY A 271 17.33 -11.84 -16.30
CA GLY A 271 16.04 -12.44 -16.65
C GLY A 271 14.95 -12.28 -15.58
N ARG A 272 15.27 -11.67 -14.43
CA ARG A 272 14.32 -11.47 -13.34
C ARG A 272 13.19 -10.51 -13.73
N LEU A 273 12.04 -10.67 -13.08
CA LEU A 273 10.94 -9.71 -13.12
C LEU A 273 11.34 -8.41 -12.39
N SER A 274 12.12 -7.58 -13.08
CA SER A 274 12.69 -6.36 -12.52
C SER A 274 11.72 -5.18 -12.52
N TYR A 275 11.66 -4.50 -11.38
CA TYR A 275 11.08 -3.18 -11.22
C TYR A 275 11.93 -2.12 -11.97
N PRO A 276 11.32 -1.14 -12.65
CA PRO A 276 9.87 -0.98 -12.89
C PRO A 276 9.39 -1.61 -14.21
N ASN A 277 10.23 -2.38 -14.89
CA ASN A 277 9.97 -2.84 -16.25
C ASN A 277 8.74 -3.75 -16.35
N TYR A 278 8.52 -4.57 -15.31
CA TYR A 278 7.44 -5.57 -15.26
C TYR A 278 6.21 -5.13 -14.45
N LEU A 279 6.08 -3.85 -14.06
CA LEU A 279 4.90 -3.37 -13.31
C LEU A 279 3.57 -3.57 -14.02
N ASN A 280 3.57 -3.55 -15.35
CA ASN A 280 2.36 -3.70 -16.18
C ASN A 280 2.33 -5.03 -16.94
N TYR A 281 3.12 -6.03 -16.51
CA TYR A 281 3.27 -7.31 -17.18
C TYR A 281 2.23 -8.31 -16.71
N ASP A 282 1.44 -8.83 -17.64
CA ASP A 282 0.54 -9.97 -17.43
C ASP A 282 1.11 -11.22 -18.12
N PRO A 283 1.41 -12.32 -17.41
CA PRO A 283 1.91 -13.54 -18.01
C PRO A 283 0.86 -14.23 -18.90
N ASN A 284 -0.42 -14.06 -18.59
CA ASN A 284 -1.53 -14.63 -19.33
C ASN A 284 -1.80 -13.90 -20.66
N ASN A 285 -1.34 -12.65 -20.77
CA ASN A 285 -1.38 -11.86 -21.99
C ASN A 285 -0.22 -10.85 -22.08
N SER A 286 0.99 -11.35 -22.28
CA SER A 286 2.24 -10.56 -22.31
C SER A 286 2.31 -9.47 -23.40
N SER A 287 1.36 -9.45 -24.34
CA SER A 287 1.29 -8.43 -25.39
C SER A 287 0.55 -7.16 -24.96
N ILE A 288 -0.18 -7.21 -23.85
CA ILE A 288 -0.97 -6.10 -23.32
C ILE A 288 -0.34 -5.60 -22.03
N LYS A 289 -0.26 -4.29 -21.88
CA LYS A 289 0.15 -3.65 -20.62
C LYS A 289 -1.09 -3.46 -19.76
N ILE A 290 -1.08 -4.01 -18.56
CA ILE A 290 -2.21 -3.92 -17.63
C ILE A 290 -1.69 -3.36 -16.31
N GLU A 291 -2.25 -2.24 -15.85
CA GLU A 291 -1.99 -1.72 -14.51
C GLU A 291 -2.88 -2.46 -13.51
N ASP A 292 -2.26 -3.33 -12.73
CA ASP A 292 -2.96 -4.17 -11.77
C ASP A 292 -2.01 -4.61 -10.65
N VAL A 293 -2.53 -4.62 -9.42
CA VAL A 293 -1.75 -4.94 -8.21
C VAL A 293 -1.29 -6.39 -8.20
N HIS A 294 -2.07 -7.33 -8.74
CA HIS A 294 -1.71 -8.74 -8.80
C HIS A 294 -0.54 -8.97 -9.76
N ASN A 295 -0.54 -8.28 -10.90
CA ASN A 295 0.53 -8.36 -11.89
C ASN A 295 1.84 -7.77 -11.35
N SER A 296 1.79 -6.55 -10.81
CA SER A 296 2.95 -5.90 -10.21
C SER A 296 3.46 -6.61 -8.95
N GLY A 297 2.56 -7.23 -8.18
CA GLY A 297 2.89 -8.03 -6.99
C GLY A 297 3.74 -9.26 -7.27
N MET A 298 3.72 -9.79 -8.50
CA MET A 298 4.62 -10.88 -8.89
C MET A 298 6.10 -10.52 -8.68
N ILE A 299 6.51 -9.26 -8.84
CA ILE A 299 7.88 -8.82 -8.57
C ILE A 299 8.28 -9.16 -7.12
N VAL A 300 7.37 -8.93 -6.18
CA VAL A 300 7.59 -9.17 -4.75
C VAL A 300 7.59 -10.68 -4.47
N SER A 301 6.61 -11.43 -5.00
CA SER A 301 6.52 -12.87 -4.74
C SER A 301 7.76 -13.65 -5.24
N HIS A 302 8.26 -13.30 -6.43
CA HIS A 302 9.47 -13.89 -7.00
C HIS A 302 10.72 -13.50 -6.21
N TYR A 303 10.85 -12.22 -5.80
CA TYR A 303 11.93 -11.80 -4.92
C TYR A 303 11.94 -12.60 -3.61
N LEU A 304 10.79 -12.81 -2.97
CA LEU A 304 10.70 -13.53 -1.69
C LEU A 304 11.09 -15.02 -1.85
N ILE A 305 10.76 -15.66 -2.97
CA ILE A 305 11.25 -17.01 -3.27
C ILE A 305 12.76 -17.01 -3.49
N ALA A 306 13.29 -16.08 -4.31
CA ALA A 306 14.72 -16.00 -4.55
C ALA A 306 15.52 -15.69 -3.27
N LEU A 307 14.98 -14.87 -2.36
CA LEU A 307 15.54 -14.65 -1.03
C LEU A 307 15.51 -15.93 -0.19
N THR A 308 14.40 -16.67 -0.21
CA THR A 308 14.29 -17.96 0.48
C THR A 308 15.34 -18.96 -0.01
N GLU A 309 15.49 -19.09 -1.33
CA GLU A 309 16.49 -19.97 -1.95
C GLU A 309 17.92 -19.52 -1.63
N SER A 310 18.19 -18.21 -1.72
CA SER A 310 19.51 -17.63 -1.46
C SER A 310 19.94 -17.79 0.01
N LEU A 311 19.01 -17.63 0.96
CA LEU A 311 19.25 -17.90 2.38
C LEU A 311 19.47 -19.39 2.64
N ALA A 312 18.66 -20.26 2.05
CA ALA A 312 18.84 -21.72 2.17
C ALA A 312 20.23 -22.15 1.71
N GLU A 313 20.71 -21.61 0.58
CA GLU A 313 22.04 -21.89 0.05
C GLU A 313 23.16 -21.27 0.92
N GLN A 314 23.13 -19.95 1.13
CA GLN A 314 24.21 -19.21 1.81
C GLN A 314 24.40 -19.66 3.26
N CYS A 315 23.29 -19.88 3.97
CA CYS A 315 23.29 -20.22 5.38
C CYS A 315 23.16 -21.73 5.61
N SER A 316 23.08 -22.55 4.55
CA SER A 316 22.85 -24.00 4.65
C SER A 316 21.59 -24.34 5.48
N LEU A 317 20.53 -23.54 5.32
CA LEU A 317 19.26 -23.75 6.02
C LEU A 317 18.41 -24.79 5.28
N THR A 318 17.57 -25.51 6.01
CA THR A 318 16.50 -26.28 5.37
C THR A 318 15.50 -25.33 4.72
N THR A 319 14.79 -25.78 3.69
CA THR A 319 13.74 -24.97 3.03
C THR A 319 12.73 -24.40 4.04
N THR A 320 12.28 -25.20 5.01
CA THR A 320 11.35 -24.75 6.06
C THR A 320 11.96 -23.66 6.94
N THR A 321 13.23 -23.80 7.31
CA THR A 321 13.93 -22.79 8.15
C THR A 321 14.14 -21.49 7.37
N ALA A 322 14.50 -21.57 6.08
CA ALA A 322 14.62 -20.39 5.22
C ALA A 322 13.27 -19.69 5.01
N GLN A 323 12.18 -20.46 4.84
CA GLN A 323 10.82 -19.92 4.81
C GLN A 323 10.45 -19.18 6.10
N TYR A 324 10.80 -19.73 7.27
CA TYR A 324 10.56 -19.07 8.56
C TYR A 324 11.39 -17.79 8.70
N ALA A 325 12.63 -17.81 8.22
CA ALA A 325 13.49 -16.62 8.19
C ALA A 325 12.90 -15.49 7.33
N VAL A 326 12.37 -15.80 6.14
CA VAL A 326 11.72 -14.78 5.30
C VAL A 326 10.46 -14.23 5.97
N VAL A 327 9.66 -15.07 6.63
CA VAL A 327 8.52 -14.59 7.44
C VAL A 327 8.97 -13.71 8.61
N HIS A 328 10.10 -14.03 9.27
CA HIS A 328 10.68 -13.16 10.30
C HIS A 328 11.07 -11.80 9.71
N ILE A 329 11.82 -11.77 8.60
CA ILE A 329 12.22 -10.52 7.93
C ILE A 329 10.98 -9.69 7.53
N MET A 330 9.95 -10.33 6.97
CA MET A 330 8.68 -9.67 6.64
C MET A 330 7.97 -9.11 7.87
N ALA A 331 7.93 -9.86 8.97
CA ALA A 331 7.27 -9.43 10.20
C ALA A 331 7.99 -8.21 10.81
N GLU A 332 9.32 -8.16 10.80
CA GLU A 332 10.09 -6.99 11.22
C GLU A 332 9.78 -5.78 10.34
N ALA A 333 9.86 -5.95 9.01
CA ALA A 333 9.65 -4.86 8.07
C ALA A 333 8.23 -4.28 8.14
N LEU A 334 7.22 -5.14 8.19
CA LEU A 334 5.81 -4.71 8.27
C LEU A 334 5.44 -4.16 9.64
N ALA A 335 5.94 -4.75 10.74
CA ALA A 335 5.69 -4.21 12.08
C ALA A 335 6.26 -2.80 12.25
N GLU A 336 7.42 -2.53 11.64
CA GLU A 336 8.00 -1.19 11.60
C GLU A 336 7.14 -0.26 10.74
N LEU A 337 6.88 -0.59 9.48
CA LEU A 337 6.10 0.26 8.56
C LEU A 337 4.66 0.54 9.05
N GLY A 338 4.09 -0.39 9.81
CA GLY A 338 2.73 -0.33 10.33
C GLY A 338 2.56 0.31 11.71
N ASP A 339 3.65 0.77 12.34
CA ASP A 339 3.61 1.23 13.72
C ASP A 339 2.97 2.62 13.87
N PHE A 340 1.79 2.67 14.48
CA PHE A 340 1.10 3.92 14.86
C PHE A 340 1.40 4.35 16.30
N THR A 341 2.21 3.58 17.05
CA THR A 341 2.83 4.11 18.28
C THR A 341 3.98 5.07 17.96
N SER A 342 4.40 5.09 16.70
CA SER A 342 5.54 5.84 16.16
C SER A 342 6.91 5.43 16.74
N GLN A 343 7.00 4.36 17.53
CA GLN A 343 8.25 3.98 18.20
C GLN A 343 9.19 3.17 17.30
N GLY A 344 8.65 2.41 16.35
CA GLY A 344 9.36 1.52 15.43
C GLY A 344 10.05 0.30 16.05
N ASN A 345 10.42 0.34 17.34
CA ASN A 345 11.00 -0.77 18.11
C ASN A 345 10.85 -0.53 19.63
N ASP A 346 11.25 -1.50 20.45
CA ASP A 346 11.17 -1.42 21.92
C ASP A 346 12.42 -0.80 22.59
N SER A 347 13.39 -0.30 21.82
CA SER A 347 14.63 0.26 22.36
C SER A 347 14.40 1.58 23.07
N ASN A 348 14.50 1.55 24.39
CA ASN A 348 14.71 2.77 25.19
C ASN A 348 16.13 3.37 25.04
N ILE A 349 17.01 2.83 24.17
CA ILE A 349 18.40 3.33 24.03
C ILE A 349 18.46 4.63 23.21
N ALA A 350 17.35 5.06 22.62
CA ALA A 350 17.21 6.39 22.07
C ALA A 350 15.76 6.82 22.32
N GLU A 351 15.51 7.82 23.17
CA GLU A 351 14.18 8.46 23.34
C GLU A 351 13.70 9.19 22.05
N ASN A 352 14.24 8.77 20.89
CA ASN A 352 14.73 9.57 19.78
C ASN A 352 14.64 8.77 18.44
N TYR A 353 14.13 7.52 18.45
CA TYR A 353 13.83 6.76 17.22
C TYR A 353 12.32 6.81 17.00
N TYR A 354 11.89 7.64 16.07
CA TYR A 354 10.49 7.72 15.67
C TYR A 354 10.31 7.45 14.18
N ILE A 355 9.15 6.91 13.85
CA ILE A 355 8.66 6.68 12.50
C ILE A 355 7.16 7.03 12.41
N ASN A 356 6.67 7.23 11.20
CA ASN A 356 5.30 7.66 10.95
C ASN A 356 4.93 8.91 11.76
N HIS A 357 5.87 9.84 11.93
CA HIS A 357 5.69 11.10 12.64
C HIS A 357 5.36 10.91 14.13
N SER A 358 4.10 11.04 14.53
CA SER A 358 3.64 10.94 15.91
C SER A 358 2.35 10.12 15.98
N PRO A 359 1.97 9.56 17.15
CA PRO A 359 0.77 8.72 17.25
C PRO A 359 -0.54 9.39 16.79
N ALA A 360 -0.62 10.72 16.87
CA ALA A 360 -1.78 11.49 16.41
C ALA A 360 -1.88 11.56 14.88
N HIS A 361 -0.74 11.58 14.17
CA HIS A 361 -0.69 11.75 12.71
C HIS A 361 -0.24 10.49 11.96
N ALA A 362 0.22 9.44 12.64
CA ALA A 362 0.72 8.22 12.03
C ALA A 362 -0.24 7.59 10.99
N PRO A 363 -1.57 7.55 11.22
CA PRO A 363 -2.51 7.09 10.19
C PRO A 363 -2.50 7.96 8.92
N GLU A 364 -2.40 9.28 9.05
CA GLU A 364 -2.28 10.18 7.89
C GLU A 364 -0.92 10.01 7.21
N TRP A 365 0.17 9.88 7.97
CA TRP A 365 1.51 9.69 7.43
C TRP A 365 1.59 8.44 6.58
N GLN A 366 1.14 7.31 7.10
CA GLN A 366 1.12 6.06 6.35
C GLN A 366 0.14 6.11 5.16
N ARG A 367 -0.95 6.86 5.24
CA ARG A 367 -1.93 6.91 4.14
C ARG A 367 -1.48 7.80 2.99
N VAL A 368 -0.93 8.98 3.27
CA VAL A 368 -0.70 10.02 2.24
C VAL A 368 0.67 10.67 2.29
N ALA A 369 1.20 11.10 3.45
CA ALA A 369 2.43 11.89 3.49
C ALA A 369 3.67 11.05 3.15
N ASN A 370 3.76 9.85 3.74
CA ASN A 370 4.80 8.87 3.48
C ASN A 370 4.29 7.41 3.41
N PRO A 371 3.36 7.06 2.50
CA PRO A 371 2.87 5.69 2.36
C PRO A 371 3.93 4.65 2.04
N ILE A 372 3.60 3.42 2.44
CA ILE A 372 4.32 2.20 2.08
C ILE A 372 4.35 2.07 0.56
N ASN A 373 5.53 1.84 0.02
CA ASN A 373 5.79 1.72 -1.41
C ASN A 373 6.97 0.76 -1.62
N PHE A 374 7.32 0.44 -2.88
CA PHE A 374 8.40 -0.52 -3.15
C PHE A 374 9.73 -0.09 -2.50
N ARG A 375 10.04 1.22 -2.47
CA ARG A 375 11.28 1.71 -1.86
C ARG A 375 11.28 1.47 -0.34
N SER A 376 10.28 1.96 0.39
CA SER A 376 10.25 1.86 1.85
C SER A 376 10.14 0.41 2.31
N PHE A 377 9.35 -0.41 1.63
CA PHE A 377 9.25 -1.85 1.93
C PHE A 377 10.59 -2.56 1.75
N PHE A 378 11.25 -2.42 0.60
CA PHE A 378 12.52 -3.13 0.36
C PHE A 378 13.70 -2.55 1.15
N GLN A 379 13.66 -1.29 1.56
CA GLN A 379 14.61 -0.73 2.52
C GLN A 379 14.48 -1.42 3.89
N ARG A 380 13.26 -1.56 4.42
CA ARG A 380 13.02 -2.23 5.71
C ARG A 380 13.30 -3.74 5.65
N MET A 381 12.97 -4.40 4.53
CA MET A 381 13.37 -5.80 4.30
C MET A 381 14.90 -5.96 4.28
N ALA A 382 15.63 -5.04 3.62
CA ALA A 382 17.09 -5.06 3.58
C ALA A 382 17.71 -4.84 4.97
N LYS A 383 17.19 -3.85 5.71
CA LYS A 383 17.53 -3.57 7.11
C LYS A 383 17.36 -4.81 7.98
N ALA A 384 16.15 -5.38 8.02
CA ALA A 384 15.88 -6.59 8.80
C ALA A 384 16.78 -7.77 8.39
N THR A 385 16.98 -8.00 7.08
CA THR A 385 17.87 -9.06 6.60
C THR A 385 19.31 -8.85 7.08
N TYR A 386 19.83 -7.63 6.99
CA TYR A 386 21.20 -7.31 7.40
C TYR A 386 21.38 -7.49 8.91
N MET A 387 20.45 -6.98 9.71
CA MET A 387 20.49 -7.09 11.16
C MET A 387 20.39 -8.54 11.65
N ILE A 388 19.51 -9.35 11.04
CA ILE A 388 19.32 -10.76 11.47
C ILE A 388 20.50 -11.64 11.05
N PHE A 389 21.09 -11.42 9.87
CA PHE A 389 22.03 -12.39 9.26
C PHE A 389 23.48 -11.93 9.13
N ASN A 390 23.80 -10.67 9.36
CA ASN A 390 25.15 -10.15 9.12
C ASN A 390 25.79 -9.47 10.33
N ASP A 391 24.98 -8.88 11.22
CA ASP A 391 25.53 -8.07 12.29
C ASP A 391 25.92 -8.86 13.56
N TYR A 392 27.06 -8.47 14.14
CA TYR A 392 27.66 -8.89 15.42
C TYR A 392 27.76 -10.39 15.76
N GLY A 393 28.73 -11.06 15.11
CA GLY A 393 29.52 -12.14 15.74
C GLY A 393 28.85 -13.52 15.79
N GLN A 394 28.87 -14.23 14.66
CA GLN A 394 28.29 -15.56 14.45
C GLN A 394 26.77 -15.56 14.52
N SER A 395 26.11 -15.10 13.44
CA SER A 395 24.65 -15.16 13.38
C SER A 395 24.20 -16.62 13.53
N VAL A 396 23.56 -16.93 14.66
CA VAL A 396 22.90 -18.21 14.90
C VAL A 396 21.86 -18.46 13.81
N ALA A 397 21.25 -17.38 13.29
CA ALA A 397 20.32 -17.39 12.17
C ALA A 397 20.93 -17.94 10.87
N CYS A 398 22.25 -17.79 10.64
CA CYS A 398 22.94 -18.28 9.44
C CYS A 398 23.87 -19.48 9.73
N ASN A 399 23.52 -20.33 10.71
CA ASN A 399 24.30 -21.51 11.11
C ASN A 399 25.79 -21.21 11.38
N GLY A 400 26.09 -20.06 11.98
CA GLY A 400 27.46 -19.64 12.30
C GLY A 400 28.24 -19.02 11.11
N SER A 401 27.59 -18.80 9.97
CA SER A 401 28.11 -17.96 8.88
C SER A 401 27.42 -16.58 8.86
N THR A 402 27.50 -15.86 7.76
CA THR A 402 26.78 -14.59 7.54
C THR A 402 26.13 -14.55 6.15
N TYR A 403 25.07 -13.76 6.02
CA TYR A 403 24.50 -13.35 4.73
C TYR A 403 25.01 -11.93 4.39
N PRO A 404 26.05 -11.79 3.55
CA PRO A 404 26.77 -10.52 3.42
C PRO A 404 25.92 -9.41 2.80
N LYS A 405 26.20 -8.16 3.19
CA LYS A 405 25.56 -6.95 2.63
C LYS A 405 25.51 -6.94 1.10
N ASP A 406 26.65 -7.21 0.45
CA ASP A 406 26.71 -7.22 -1.03
C ASP A 406 25.75 -8.24 -1.65
N LYS A 407 25.46 -9.35 -0.97
CA LYS A 407 24.51 -10.38 -1.45
C LYS A 407 23.06 -9.93 -1.27
N ILE A 408 22.75 -9.17 -0.22
CA ILE A 408 21.44 -8.50 -0.03
C ILE A 408 21.23 -7.49 -1.16
N GLU A 409 22.18 -6.58 -1.34
CA GLU A 409 22.10 -5.49 -2.30
C GLU A 409 22.07 -6.01 -3.75
N THR A 410 22.89 -7.01 -4.10
CA THR A 410 22.89 -7.61 -5.44
C THR A 410 21.57 -8.32 -5.75
N LEU A 411 20.97 -9.04 -4.78
CA LEU A 411 19.69 -9.70 -5.00
C LEU A 411 18.57 -8.67 -5.21
N LEU A 412 18.52 -7.61 -4.39
CA LEU A 412 17.58 -6.51 -4.59
C LEU A 412 17.78 -5.85 -5.96
N ASP A 413 19.03 -5.59 -6.35
CA ASP A 413 19.33 -4.96 -7.62
C ASP A 413 18.93 -5.82 -8.82
N GLN A 414 19.07 -7.15 -8.77
CA GLN A 414 18.59 -8.04 -9.84
C GLN A 414 17.09 -7.88 -10.13
N TYR A 415 16.30 -7.52 -9.11
CA TYR A 415 14.88 -7.20 -9.26
C TYR A 415 14.61 -5.70 -9.43
N GLY A 416 15.64 -4.85 -9.55
CA GLY A 416 15.49 -3.40 -9.67
C GLY A 416 14.97 -2.72 -8.40
N LEU A 417 15.13 -3.37 -7.23
CA LEU A 417 14.55 -2.99 -5.95
C LEU A 417 15.54 -2.27 -5.01
N LEU A 418 16.78 -2.03 -5.43
CA LEU A 418 17.79 -1.29 -4.66
C LEU A 418 17.56 0.24 -4.76
N LEU A 419 16.35 0.65 -4.36
CA LEU A 419 15.74 1.97 -4.58
C LEU A 419 16.14 3.03 -3.54
N PHE A 420 16.90 2.64 -2.53
CA PHE A 420 17.31 3.48 -1.40
C PHE A 420 18.83 3.70 -1.38
N LYS A 421 19.28 4.68 -0.59
CA LYS A 421 20.70 5.07 -0.45
C LYS A 421 21.31 4.60 0.87
N THR A 422 20.49 4.48 1.92
CA THR A 422 20.89 4.01 3.25
C THR A 422 19.88 2.99 3.77
N TYR A 423 20.29 2.22 4.78
CA TYR A 423 19.43 1.25 5.46
C TYR A 423 18.50 1.90 6.50
N ASN A 424 18.65 3.22 6.74
CA ASN A 424 17.83 4.03 7.66
C ASN A 424 17.65 3.38 9.05
N GLU A 425 18.79 3.06 9.68
CA GLU A 425 18.87 2.41 10.99
C GLU A 425 18.70 3.40 12.15
N ASN A 426 18.75 4.70 11.86
CA ASN A 426 18.67 5.83 12.78
C ASN A 426 17.28 6.50 12.81
N GLY A 427 16.34 6.08 11.96
CA GLY A 427 14.95 6.52 12.04
C GLY A 427 14.73 7.92 11.47
N ASN A 428 13.51 8.42 11.63
CA ASN A 428 13.04 9.65 10.98
C ASN A 428 12.50 10.67 11.99
N ASP A 429 12.94 10.58 13.24
CA ASP A 429 12.55 11.48 14.31
C ASP A 429 12.92 12.94 14.01
N LYS A 430 12.12 13.88 14.50
CA LYS A 430 12.30 15.32 14.26
C LYS A 430 13.50 15.95 14.98
N ASP A 431 13.91 15.40 16.12
CA ASP A 431 14.92 16.01 16.99
C ASP A 431 16.27 15.31 16.86
N ASP A 432 16.26 13.99 16.68
CA ASP A 432 17.46 13.15 16.68
C ASP A 432 17.61 12.25 15.44
N GLY A 433 16.68 12.36 14.49
CA GLY A 433 16.87 11.74 13.18
C GLY A 433 18.18 12.24 12.57
N HIS A 434 18.93 11.31 11.95
CA HIS A 434 20.32 11.47 11.49
C HIS A 434 21.45 11.32 12.51
N ASP A 435 21.20 11.35 13.83
CA ASP A 435 22.30 11.29 14.82
C ASP A 435 22.87 9.88 15.05
N GLY A 436 22.20 8.85 14.54
CA GLY A 436 22.59 7.44 14.64
C GLY A 436 23.51 6.92 13.52
N THR A 437 23.83 5.62 13.57
CA THR A 437 24.53 4.94 12.46
C THR A 437 23.56 4.76 11.30
N SER A 438 23.99 5.09 10.08
CA SER A 438 23.23 4.83 8.86
C SER A 438 24.12 4.11 7.84
N THR A 439 23.88 2.81 7.66
CA THR A 439 24.64 2.00 6.71
C THR A 439 24.31 2.40 5.28
N ALA A 440 25.30 2.87 4.54
CA ALA A 440 25.14 3.24 3.13
C ALA A 440 25.16 2.02 2.20
N VAL A 441 24.34 2.09 1.14
CA VAL A 441 24.35 1.14 0.02
C VAL A 441 25.66 1.25 -0.76
N ASN A 442 26.24 0.10 -1.15
CA ASN A 442 27.37 0.12 -2.07
C ASN A 442 26.87 0.42 -3.49
N VAL A 443 27.18 1.60 -4.00
CA VAL A 443 26.75 2.06 -5.34
C VAL A 443 27.20 1.11 -6.45
N ALA A 444 28.31 0.37 -6.27
CA ALA A 444 28.77 -0.61 -7.26
C ALA A 444 27.83 -1.82 -7.41
N ASN A 445 26.98 -2.09 -6.42
CA ASN A 445 25.97 -3.15 -6.49
C ASN A 445 24.71 -2.72 -7.26
N ARG A 446 24.59 -1.44 -7.63
CA ARG A 446 23.45 -0.90 -8.38
C ARG A 446 23.70 -0.98 -9.89
N LEU A 447 23.49 -2.15 -10.49
CA LEU A 447 23.73 -2.43 -11.91
C LEU A 447 22.44 -2.35 -12.76
N HIS A 448 21.30 -2.73 -12.19
CA HIS A 448 20.01 -2.78 -12.88
C HIS A 448 19.02 -1.71 -12.37
N THR A 449 19.12 -1.32 -11.10
CA THR A 449 18.25 -0.28 -10.53
C THR A 449 18.68 1.11 -11.01
N THR A 450 17.75 1.91 -11.51
CA THR A 450 18.02 3.30 -11.93
C THR A 450 17.21 4.27 -11.08
N LEU A 451 17.91 5.19 -10.41
CA LEU A 451 17.29 6.32 -9.71
C LEU A 451 17.19 7.52 -10.66
N VAL A 452 16.09 8.27 -10.57
CA VAL A 452 15.80 9.42 -11.43
C VAL A 452 15.48 10.64 -10.57
N ALA A 453 16.06 11.80 -10.89
CA ALA A 453 15.76 13.04 -10.19
C ALA A 453 14.32 13.50 -10.42
N LYS A 454 13.67 14.04 -9.39
CA LYS A 454 12.26 14.45 -9.44
C LYS A 454 11.95 15.54 -10.46
N ASP A 455 12.93 16.35 -10.81
CA ASP A 455 12.82 17.43 -11.80
C ASP A 455 12.58 16.93 -13.24
N PHE A 456 12.76 15.64 -13.49
CA PHE A 456 12.36 15.04 -14.77
C PHE A 456 10.85 14.85 -14.92
N VAL A 457 10.06 14.97 -13.85
CA VAL A 457 8.60 14.94 -13.93
C VAL A 457 8.05 16.35 -14.10
N LYS A 458 7.22 16.54 -15.12
CA LYS A 458 6.51 17.79 -15.41
C LYS A 458 5.17 17.50 -16.07
N LEU A 459 4.33 18.52 -16.23
CA LEU A 459 3.15 18.43 -17.10
C LEU A 459 3.59 18.23 -18.57
N ASP A 460 2.78 17.52 -19.37
CA ASP A 460 3.09 17.23 -20.78
C ASP A 460 3.47 18.50 -21.54
N PRO A 461 4.73 18.61 -22.01
CA PRO A 461 5.23 19.82 -22.68
C PRO A 461 4.76 19.93 -24.13
N THR A 462 4.01 18.94 -24.65
CA THR A 462 3.51 18.97 -26.02
C THR A 462 2.61 20.19 -26.23
N GLN A 463 2.81 20.90 -27.34
CA GLN A 463 2.03 22.09 -27.65
C GLN A 463 0.52 21.76 -27.63
N ASN A 464 -0.25 22.55 -26.88
CA ASN A 464 -1.70 22.38 -26.66
C ASN A 464 -2.10 21.08 -25.93
N ALA A 465 -1.17 20.37 -25.28
CA ALA A 465 -1.53 19.32 -24.35
C ALA A 465 -2.36 19.90 -23.20
N THR A 466 -3.39 19.17 -22.78
CA THR A 466 -4.12 19.53 -21.56
C THR A 466 -3.23 19.26 -20.34
N PRO A 467 -3.18 20.17 -19.35
CA PRO A 467 -2.41 19.95 -18.13
C PRO A 467 -3.02 18.85 -17.25
N ALA A 468 -4.33 18.63 -17.36
CA ALA A 468 -5.04 17.58 -16.64
C ALA A 468 -6.26 17.10 -17.44
N PHE A 469 -6.76 15.92 -17.09
CA PHE A 469 -8.05 15.40 -17.55
C PHE A 469 -9.06 15.55 -16.41
N ILE A 470 -10.23 16.09 -16.73
CA ILE A 470 -11.29 16.36 -15.76
C ILE A 470 -12.44 15.39 -15.99
N PHE A 471 -12.88 14.75 -14.90
CA PHE A 471 -13.96 13.78 -14.88
C PHE A 471 -15.12 14.36 -14.08
N ASP A 472 -16.19 14.74 -14.77
CA ASP A 472 -17.35 15.42 -14.18
C ASP A 472 -18.68 14.80 -14.65
N LYS A 473 -18.64 13.67 -15.37
CA LYS A 473 -19.84 13.00 -15.85
C LYS A 473 -20.66 12.43 -14.69
N ARG A 474 -21.90 12.90 -14.56
CA ARG A 474 -22.82 12.60 -13.44
C ARG A 474 -22.92 11.11 -13.08
N SER A 475 -23.12 10.24 -14.07
CA SER A 475 -23.25 8.80 -13.83
C SER A 475 -22.00 8.20 -13.20
N ASP A 476 -20.84 8.67 -13.65
CA ASP A 476 -19.54 8.10 -13.29
C ASP A 476 -19.15 8.58 -11.89
N MET A 477 -19.41 9.86 -11.58
CA MET A 477 -19.19 10.42 -10.24
C MET A 477 -20.17 9.85 -9.19
N LEU A 478 -21.44 9.61 -9.55
CA LEU A 478 -22.38 8.93 -8.65
C LEU A 478 -21.92 7.51 -8.33
N GLY A 479 -21.45 6.77 -9.34
CA GLY A 479 -20.87 5.44 -9.15
C GLY A 479 -19.65 5.49 -8.24
N ALA A 480 -18.68 6.35 -8.55
CA ALA A 480 -17.46 6.51 -7.75
C ALA A 480 -17.76 6.88 -6.29
N VAL A 481 -18.60 7.89 -6.03
CA VAL A 481 -18.96 8.28 -4.66
C VAL A 481 -19.70 7.16 -3.92
N SER A 482 -20.57 6.43 -4.60
CA SER A 482 -21.27 5.27 -4.01
C SER A 482 -20.29 4.18 -3.60
N ASP A 483 -19.37 3.80 -4.49
CA ASP A 483 -18.40 2.73 -4.26
C ASP A 483 -17.41 3.10 -3.16
N LEU A 484 -16.89 4.34 -3.18
CA LEU A 484 -15.98 4.87 -2.16
C LEU A 484 -16.64 4.99 -0.77
N ARG A 485 -17.95 5.29 -0.70
CA ARG A 485 -18.70 5.28 0.57
C ARG A 485 -18.92 3.85 1.05
N ALA A 486 -19.23 2.93 0.15
CA ALA A 486 -19.46 1.52 0.48
C ALA A 486 -18.20 0.83 0.99
N SER A 487 -17.02 1.20 0.47
CA SER A 487 -15.71 0.73 0.94
C SER A 487 -15.22 1.44 2.21
N GLY A 488 -15.90 2.50 2.66
CA GLY A 488 -15.49 3.32 3.80
C GLY A 488 -14.31 4.25 3.50
N GLN A 489 -13.87 4.35 2.24
CA GLN A 489 -12.78 5.25 1.83
C GLN A 489 -13.17 6.71 2.00
N ILE A 490 -14.42 7.09 1.70
CA ILE A 490 -14.91 8.45 2.00
C ILE A 490 -16.09 8.40 2.97
N THR A 491 -16.05 9.27 3.98
CA THR A 491 -17.10 9.39 5.00
C THR A 491 -17.90 10.68 4.86
N GLU A 492 -17.33 11.72 4.25
CA GLU A 492 -17.94 13.05 4.20
C GLU A 492 -17.80 13.69 2.81
N VAL A 493 -18.95 14.11 2.27
CA VAL A 493 -19.07 15.08 1.17
C VAL A 493 -19.80 16.28 1.74
N SER A 494 -19.43 17.48 1.31
CA SER A 494 -20.05 18.72 1.78
C SER A 494 -21.57 18.68 1.56
N PRO A 495 -22.38 19.06 2.56
CA PRO A 495 -23.85 19.09 2.44
C PRO A 495 -24.35 20.13 1.43
N LEU A 496 -23.46 20.99 0.93
CA LEU A 496 -23.78 21.99 -0.09
C LEU A 496 -23.69 21.41 -1.52
N ILE A 497 -23.13 20.21 -1.66
CA ILE A 497 -23.16 19.43 -2.89
C ILE A 497 -24.42 18.56 -2.90
N PRO A 498 -25.30 18.65 -3.91
CA PRO A 498 -26.49 17.81 -3.98
C PRO A 498 -26.13 16.32 -4.10
N ASP A 499 -26.78 15.44 -3.32
CA ASP A 499 -26.55 13.99 -3.37
C ASP A 499 -26.78 13.37 -4.76
N ASP A 500 -27.63 13.99 -5.58
CA ASP A 500 -27.92 13.53 -6.92
C ASP A 500 -26.90 14.01 -7.96
N LEU A 501 -25.93 14.85 -7.55
CA LEU A 501 -24.93 15.50 -8.40
C LEU A 501 -25.57 16.23 -9.60
N ALA A 502 -26.65 16.99 -9.37
CA ALA A 502 -27.39 17.68 -10.44
C ALA A 502 -26.55 18.65 -11.28
N TYR A 503 -25.46 19.20 -10.74
CA TYR A 503 -24.59 20.16 -11.44
C TYR A 503 -23.56 19.49 -12.35
N ASN A 504 -23.17 18.25 -12.06
CA ASN A 504 -22.24 17.46 -12.88
C ASN A 504 -22.78 17.27 -14.30
N ASN A 505 -22.08 17.84 -15.29
CA ASN A 505 -22.62 17.96 -16.65
C ASN A 505 -21.81 17.20 -17.73
N GLY A 506 -20.63 16.67 -17.40
CA GLY A 506 -19.81 15.85 -18.29
C GLY A 506 -19.11 16.65 -19.39
N ASN A 507 -18.85 17.94 -19.18
CA ASN A 507 -18.21 18.80 -20.17
C ASN A 507 -16.67 18.71 -20.15
N GLY A 508 -16.09 17.93 -19.24
CA GLY A 508 -14.64 17.76 -19.09
C GLY A 508 -13.93 19.00 -18.55
N LYS A 509 -14.65 19.83 -17.79
CA LYS A 509 -14.17 21.06 -17.14
C LYS A 509 -14.77 21.15 -15.74
N ILE A 510 -14.38 22.20 -15.01
CA ILE A 510 -14.79 22.40 -13.63
C ILE A 510 -15.84 23.52 -13.58
N SER A 511 -17.02 23.20 -13.06
CA SER A 511 -18.18 24.09 -12.96
C SER A 511 -18.62 24.23 -11.49
N PRO A 512 -19.42 25.25 -11.11
CA PRO A 512 -19.91 25.41 -9.74
C PRO A 512 -20.85 24.26 -9.31
N GLY A 513 -20.66 23.76 -8.09
CA GLY A 513 -21.55 22.77 -7.45
C GLY A 513 -21.25 21.32 -7.81
N GLU A 514 -20.12 21.05 -8.46
CA GLU A 514 -19.74 19.72 -8.95
C GLU A 514 -18.85 18.97 -7.96
N ILE A 515 -18.84 17.64 -8.09
CA ILE A 515 -17.69 16.82 -7.72
C ILE A 515 -16.92 16.49 -8.98
N VAL A 516 -15.63 16.78 -9.01
CA VAL A 516 -14.77 16.54 -10.17
C VAL A 516 -13.59 15.64 -9.79
N GLY A 517 -13.26 14.69 -10.67
CA GLY A 517 -12.00 13.97 -10.65
C GLY A 517 -10.94 14.71 -11.48
N VAL A 518 -9.74 14.87 -10.95
CA VAL A 518 -8.61 15.52 -11.63
C VAL A 518 -7.45 14.54 -11.78
N MET A 519 -7.10 14.20 -13.02
CA MET A 519 -5.91 13.41 -13.36
C MET A 519 -4.87 14.31 -14.05
N LEU A 520 -3.73 14.54 -13.41
CA LEU A 520 -2.65 15.32 -14.02
C LEU A 520 -2.03 14.60 -15.21
N ASN A 521 -1.84 15.31 -16.33
CA ASN A 521 -1.16 14.79 -17.51
C ASN A 521 0.37 14.88 -17.34
N LEU A 522 0.92 14.05 -16.45
CA LEU A 522 2.36 14.02 -16.15
C LEU A 522 3.15 13.38 -17.29
N TYR A 523 4.37 13.89 -17.47
CA TYR A 523 5.34 13.50 -18.49
C TYR A 523 6.70 13.24 -17.86
N ASN A 524 7.28 12.10 -18.20
CA ASN A 524 8.63 11.71 -17.83
C ASN A 524 9.63 12.25 -18.87
N ASP A 525 10.39 13.29 -18.50
CA ASP A 525 11.44 13.86 -19.34
C ASP A 525 12.83 13.25 -19.09
N SER A 526 12.94 12.14 -18.38
CA SER A 526 14.20 11.40 -18.27
C SER A 526 14.38 10.44 -19.45
N ASN A 527 15.53 9.77 -19.49
CA ASN A 527 15.82 8.69 -20.45
C ASN A 527 15.57 7.29 -19.84
N SER A 528 14.99 7.23 -18.66
CA SER A 528 14.70 5.99 -17.92
C SER A 528 13.23 5.97 -17.51
N PRO A 529 12.63 4.79 -17.24
CA PRO A 529 11.29 4.76 -16.68
C PRO A 529 11.22 5.42 -15.29
N ILE A 530 10.10 6.08 -15.01
CA ILE A 530 9.71 6.58 -13.69
C ILE A 530 8.52 5.74 -13.23
N ALA A 531 8.51 5.32 -11.97
CA ALA A 531 7.48 4.41 -11.48
C ALA A 531 7.12 4.62 -10.02
N GLY A 532 5.90 4.22 -9.67
CA GLY A 532 5.29 4.44 -8.36
C GLY A 532 4.95 5.91 -8.14
N VAL A 533 4.46 6.61 -9.17
CA VAL A 533 4.20 8.05 -9.07
C VAL A 533 2.98 8.28 -8.21
N GLN A 534 3.15 9.06 -7.15
CA GLN A 534 2.09 9.52 -6.26
C GLN A 534 1.94 11.02 -6.44
N VAL A 535 0.72 11.49 -6.72
CA VAL A 535 0.32 12.90 -6.71
C VAL A 535 -0.52 13.13 -5.46
N ILE A 536 -0.28 14.24 -4.76
CA ILE A 536 -0.84 14.52 -3.44
C ILE A 536 -1.42 15.95 -3.41
N ALA A 537 -2.59 16.07 -2.80
CA ALA A 537 -3.36 17.30 -2.62
C ALA A 537 -3.92 17.47 -1.20
N ASN A 538 -3.42 16.71 -0.20
CA ASN A 538 -3.76 16.94 1.19
C ASN A 538 -3.26 18.33 1.64
N LYS A 539 -3.79 18.83 2.77
CA LYS A 539 -3.30 20.09 3.34
C LYS A 539 -1.83 19.98 3.72
N TRP A 540 -1.08 21.06 3.57
CA TRP A 540 0.35 21.06 3.87
C TRP A 540 0.90 22.45 4.15
N ASP A 541 2.09 22.50 4.73
CA ASP A 541 2.75 23.72 5.18
C ASP A 541 3.37 24.48 4.00
N HIS A 542 2.63 25.49 3.54
CA HIS A 542 2.99 26.28 2.36
C HIS A 542 2.41 27.71 2.35
N VAL A 543 1.91 28.18 3.50
CA VAL A 543 1.20 29.45 3.66
C VAL A 543 1.74 30.16 4.88
N LYS A 544 1.94 31.47 4.74
CA LYS A 544 2.19 32.38 5.87
C LYS A 544 0.98 33.26 6.06
N SER A 545 0.27 33.05 7.18
CA SER A 545 -1.02 33.70 7.49
C SER A 545 -2.07 33.45 6.39
N THR A 546 -2.18 34.33 5.39
CA THR A 546 -3.12 34.19 4.27
C THR A 546 -2.47 34.23 2.89
N ALA A 547 -1.15 34.31 2.85
CA ALA A 547 -0.37 34.41 1.61
C ALA A 547 0.40 33.11 1.32
N PRO A 548 0.43 32.63 0.07
CA PRO A 548 1.25 31.49 -0.34
C PRO A 548 2.75 31.79 -0.19
N CYS A 549 3.51 30.81 0.30
CA CYS A 549 4.96 30.91 0.42
C CYS A 549 5.68 30.77 -0.94
N ASN A 550 6.58 31.71 -1.23
CA ASN A 550 7.23 31.83 -2.55
C ASN A 550 8.62 31.16 -2.68
N ASN A 551 9.09 30.53 -1.60
CA ASN A 551 10.46 30.05 -1.43
C ASN A 551 10.57 28.51 -1.44
N LEU A 552 9.52 27.78 -1.87
CA LEU A 552 9.48 26.32 -1.84
C LEU A 552 10.13 25.64 -3.06
N GLY A 553 10.90 26.39 -3.85
CA GLY A 553 11.65 25.89 -5.01
C GLY A 553 10.90 25.92 -6.35
N ASP A 554 9.60 26.22 -6.35
CA ASP A 554 8.80 26.48 -7.56
C ASP A 554 8.77 27.96 -7.99
N ASN A 555 9.28 28.86 -7.13
CA ASN A 555 9.32 30.31 -7.33
C ASN A 555 7.93 30.95 -7.59
N TRP A 556 6.88 30.35 -7.04
CA TRP A 556 5.50 30.82 -7.22
C TRP A 556 4.79 31.03 -5.88
N PRO A 557 3.92 32.06 -5.77
CA PRO A 557 3.83 33.22 -6.67
C PRO A 557 4.92 34.24 -6.35
N THR A 558 5.20 35.19 -7.24
CA THR A 558 6.13 36.27 -6.91
C THR A 558 5.56 37.16 -5.80
N ILE A 559 6.41 37.93 -5.11
CA ILE A 559 5.95 38.91 -4.09
C ILE A 559 4.93 39.90 -4.68
N ALA A 560 5.15 40.33 -5.93
CA ALA A 560 4.24 41.22 -6.64
C ALA A 560 2.87 40.58 -6.93
N GLU A 561 2.81 39.25 -7.01
CA GLU A 561 1.61 38.45 -7.21
C GLU A 561 1.00 37.95 -5.89
N GLY A 562 1.40 38.52 -4.73
CA GLY A 562 0.86 38.19 -3.42
C GLY A 562 1.64 37.11 -2.65
N GLY A 563 2.80 36.68 -3.13
CA GLY A 563 3.62 35.68 -2.44
C GLY A 563 4.27 36.23 -1.16
N ALA A 564 4.21 35.44 -0.09
CA ALA A 564 4.95 35.68 1.13
C ALA A 564 6.43 35.33 0.93
N ALA A 565 7.31 36.25 1.33
CA ALA A 565 8.75 36.04 1.27
C ALA A 565 9.24 35.06 2.34
N ALA A 566 10.39 34.44 2.06
CA ALA A 566 11.16 33.68 3.03
C ALA A 566 11.34 34.45 4.36
N GLY A 567 11.07 33.76 5.46
CA GLY A 567 11.12 34.28 6.83
C GLY A 567 12.31 33.73 7.61
N ASN A 568 12.08 33.35 8.87
CA ASN A 568 13.06 32.69 9.72
C ASN A 568 12.70 31.20 9.90
N SER A 569 13.62 30.29 9.57
CA SER A 569 13.42 28.84 9.69
C SER A 569 13.18 28.31 11.10
N GLY A 570 13.35 29.14 12.14
CA GLY A 570 13.04 28.79 13.54
C GLY A 570 11.77 29.41 14.10
N THR A 571 10.95 30.07 13.27
CA THR A 571 9.72 30.76 13.72
C THR A 571 8.49 30.07 13.12
N PRO A 572 7.62 29.45 13.94
CA PRO A 572 6.33 28.96 13.49
C PRO A 572 5.54 30.05 12.74
N GLY A 573 4.88 29.67 11.66
CA GLY A 573 4.08 30.46 10.72
C GLY A 573 4.89 31.13 9.61
N ASP A 574 6.22 30.99 9.58
CA ASP A 574 7.08 31.55 8.54
C ASP A 574 7.32 30.57 7.39
N CYS A 575 7.46 31.10 6.18
CA CYS A 575 7.69 30.30 4.97
C CYS A 575 9.00 29.49 4.91
N GLU A 576 9.93 29.71 5.85
CA GLU A 576 11.15 28.87 5.97
C GLU A 576 11.03 27.81 7.07
N TYR A 577 10.00 27.89 7.91
CA TYR A 577 9.68 26.89 8.90
C TYR A 577 8.87 25.77 8.23
N ILE A 578 9.05 24.55 8.73
CA ILE A 578 8.24 23.39 8.36
C ILE A 578 7.66 22.87 9.66
N SER A 579 6.34 22.77 9.74
CA SER A 579 5.67 22.33 10.95
C SER A 579 6.17 20.96 11.41
N ARG A 580 6.54 20.89 12.69
CA ARG A 580 7.04 19.67 13.34
C ARG A 580 5.94 18.85 13.98
N GLU A 581 4.75 19.42 14.11
CA GLU A 581 3.53 18.78 14.63
C GLU A 581 2.39 18.83 13.61
N ASN A 582 2.69 18.86 12.31
CA ASN A 582 1.71 18.84 11.21
C ASN A 582 0.56 19.87 11.36
N GLY A 583 0.88 21.09 11.77
CA GLY A 583 -0.07 22.19 11.97
C GLY A 583 -0.77 22.21 13.33
N ASP A 584 -0.39 21.36 14.27
CA ASP A 584 -0.90 21.42 15.66
C ASP A 584 -0.09 22.42 16.55
N GLU A 585 0.93 23.08 15.99
CA GLU A 585 1.73 24.10 16.64
C GLU A 585 1.02 25.47 16.66
N ASP A 586 1.20 26.24 17.74
CA ASP A 586 0.69 27.61 17.80
C ASP A 586 1.24 28.46 16.63
N GLU A 587 0.35 29.18 15.95
CA GLU A 587 0.66 30.04 14.78
C GLU A 587 1.02 29.28 13.49
N GLU A 588 0.89 27.95 13.49
CA GLU A 588 0.99 27.09 12.30
C GLU A 588 -0.36 26.51 11.90
N ASP A 589 -0.73 26.68 10.63
CA ASP A 589 -1.94 26.10 10.05
C ASP A 589 -1.58 25.54 8.67
N LEU A 590 -1.95 24.28 8.40
CA LEU A 590 -1.77 23.71 7.07
C LEU A 590 -2.73 24.34 6.05
N GLY A 591 -2.20 24.71 4.89
CA GLY A 591 -2.97 25.32 3.80
C GLY A 591 -3.62 24.31 2.87
N GLU A 592 -4.76 24.68 2.27
CA GLU A 592 -5.37 23.93 1.17
C GLU A 592 -4.50 23.96 -0.08
N ALA A 593 -4.51 22.87 -0.87
CA ALA A 593 -3.75 22.80 -2.12
C ALA A 593 -4.08 23.93 -3.11
N CYS A 594 -5.32 24.44 -3.12
CA CYS A 594 -5.81 25.40 -4.12
C CYS A 594 -5.90 26.84 -3.60
N PHE A 595 -5.27 27.75 -4.36
CA PHE A 595 -5.30 29.20 -4.18
C PHE A 595 -6.22 29.86 -5.18
N VAL A 596 -6.72 31.04 -4.84
CA VAL A 596 -7.69 31.79 -5.65
C VAL A 596 -7.07 33.10 -6.11
N GLN A 597 -7.36 33.47 -7.35
CA GLN A 597 -6.95 34.75 -7.89
C GLN A 597 -7.88 35.87 -7.40
N LEU A 598 -7.34 36.81 -6.63
CA LEU A 598 -8.02 38.03 -6.19
C LEU A 598 -7.59 39.21 -7.07
N ASN A 599 -8.56 39.85 -7.71
CA ASN A 599 -8.33 41.04 -8.53
C ASN A 599 -8.62 42.30 -7.70
N GLU A 600 -7.59 43.09 -7.44
CA GLU A 600 -7.68 44.41 -6.82
C GLU A 600 -7.46 45.51 -7.88
N ASP A 601 -7.81 46.75 -7.53
CA ASP A 601 -7.78 47.91 -8.47
C ASP A 601 -6.44 48.12 -9.19
N ASN A 602 -5.32 47.68 -8.60
CA ASN A 602 -3.97 47.91 -9.12
C ASN A 602 -3.11 46.63 -9.25
N ALA A 603 -3.60 45.46 -8.86
CA ALA A 603 -2.84 44.21 -8.88
C ALA A 603 -3.74 42.98 -8.88
N THR A 604 -3.26 41.91 -9.48
CA THR A 604 -3.85 40.58 -9.35
C THR A 604 -2.95 39.75 -8.44
N LYS A 605 -3.53 39.19 -7.38
CA LYS A 605 -2.82 38.43 -6.36
C LYS A 605 -3.36 37.01 -6.24
N TRP A 606 -2.51 36.10 -5.80
CA TRP A 606 -2.91 34.77 -5.35
C TRP A 606 -3.05 34.78 -3.83
N VAL A 607 -4.20 34.35 -3.34
CA VAL A 607 -4.52 34.34 -1.91
C VAL A 607 -5.15 33.01 -1.52
N THR A 608 -5.15 32.69 -0.22
CA THR A 608 -5.91 31.55 0.29
C THR A 608 -7.41 31.75 0.12
N GLN A 609 -8.18 30.67 0.18
CA GLN A 609 -9.64 30.76 0.04
C GLN A 609 -10.26 31.58 1.18
N SER A 610 -9.72 31.49 2.41
CA SER A 610 -10.14 32.31 3.55
C SER A 610 -10.02 33.81 3.27
N GLU A 611 -8.88 34.25 2.72
CA GLU A 611 -8.65 35.65 2.36
C GLU A 611 -9.58 36.10 1.23
N PHE A 612 -9.78 35.25 0.22
CA PHE A 612 -10.72 35.54 -0.84
C PHE A 612 -12.15 35.75 -0.32
N VAL A 613 -12.61 34.88 0.58
CA VAL A 613 -13.94 34.97 1.20
C VAL A 613 -14.05 36.24 2.07
N ALA A 614 -13.02 36.55 2.86
CA ALA A 614 -13.00 37.75 3.70
C ALA A 614 -13.10 39.06 2.87
N ASN A 615 -12.59 39.06 1.64
CA ASN A 615 -12.65 40.19 0.72
C ASN A 615 -13.81 40.11 -0.29
N SER A 616 -14.62 39.04 -0.24
CA SER A 616 -15.75 38.83 -1.13
C SER A 616 -17.05 39.29 -0.47
N ALA A 617 -17.78 40.19 -1.13
CA ALA A 617 -19.10 40.61 -0.67
C ALA A 617 -20.21 39.58 -0.98
N SER A 618 -19.89 38.52 -1.75
CA SER A 618 -20.88 37.61 -2.33
C SER A 618 -20.91 36.21 -1.73
N ILE A 619 -20.02 35.89 -0.79
CA ILE A 619 -19.91 34.56 -0.18
C ILE A 619 -19.89 34.70 1.32
N SER A 620 -20.90 34.15 2.01
CA SER A 620 -20.94 34.10 3.47
C SER A 620 -20.29 32.82 4.00
N PRO A 621 -19.80 32.78 5.25
CA PRO A 621 -19.20 31.58 5.83
C PRO A 621 -20.12 30.34 5.76
N GLU A 622 -21.44 30.50 5.89
CA GLU A 622 -22.40 29.40 5.80
C GLU A 622 -22.47 28.74 4.40
N GLN A 623 -21.90 29.39 3.39
CA GLN A 623 -21.81 28.91 2.02
C GLN A 623 -20.47 28.22 1.71
N CYS A 624 -19.59 28.07 2.72
CA CYS A 624 -18.33 27.36 2.57
C CYS A 624 -18.50 25.85 2.60
N LEU A 625 -17.85 25.14 1.67
CA LEU A 625 -17.90 23.67 1.58
C LEU A 625 -17.48 22.99 2.88
N GLY A 626 -16.44 23.50 3.55
CA GLY A 626 -15.97 23.05 4.86
C GLY A 626 -16.87 23.43 6.04
N GLY A 627 -17.96 24.16 5.81
CA GLY A 627 -18.86 24.69 6.84
C GLY A 627 -18.45 26.07 7.37
N ALA A 628 -19.35 26.68 8.16
CA ALA A 628 -19.22 28.07 8.60
C ALA A 628 -17.96 28.40 9.42
N ASN A 629 -17.35 27.38 10.04
CA ASN A 629 -16.13 27.54 10.86
C ASN A 629 -14.85 27.20 10.11
N ASN A 630 -14.92 26.77 8.84
CA ASN A 630 -13.76 26.43 8.04
C ASN A 630 -13.82 27.14 6.68
N THR A 631 -13.29 28.36 6.65
CA THR A 631 -13.19 29.17 5.42
C THR A 631 -11.97 28.81 4.58
N GLN A 632 -11.04 27.98 5.07
CA GLN A 632 -9.87 27.55 4.31
C GLN A 632 -10.30 26.63 3.15
N SER A 633 -11.27 25.73 3.40
CA SER A 633 -11.85 24.81 2.43
C SER A 633 -13.18 25.34 1.86
N CYS A 634 -13.30 26.64 1.57
CA CYS A 634 -14.60 27.26 1.29
C CYS A 634 -15.13 27.02 -0.15
N LEU A 635 -14.27 27.21 -1.15
CA LEU A 635 -14.65 27.25 -2.56
C LEU A 635 -14.31 25.96 -3.29
N VAL A 636 -13.10 25.46 -3.11
CA VAL A 636 -12.64 24.19 -3.64
C VAL A 636 -12.12 23.38 -2.46
N ARG A 637 -12.67 22.19 -2.26
CA ARG A 637 -12.26 21.28 -1.19
C ARG A 637 -11.86 19.95 -1.78
N VAL A 638 -10.63 19.51 -1.51
CA VAL A 638 -10.22 18.14 -1.82
C VAL A 638 -10.97 17.20 -0.88
N ILE A 639 -11.60 16.16 -1.41
CA ILE A 639 -12.37 15.21 -0.60
C ILE A 639 -11.38 14.42 0.28
N PRO A 640 -11.55 14.39 1.61
CA PRO A 640 -10.69 13.59 2.49
C PRO A 640 -10.59 12.15 2.00
N ASN A 641 -9.39 11.57 2.08
CA ASN A 641 -9.03 10.24 1.58
C ASN A 641 -9.05 10.03 0.05
N MET A 642 -9.47 11.03 -0.73
CA MET A 642 -9.35 11.10 -2.19
C MET A 642 -8.43 12.25 -2.63
N ASP A 643 -7.44 12.52 -1.79
CA ASP A 643 -6.43 13.57 -1.87
C ASP A 643 -5.12 13.07 -2.50
N GLN A 644 -5.13 11.87 -3.09
CA GLN A 644 -3.98 11.31 -3.79
C GLN A 644 -4.38 10.53 -5.04
N ALA A 645 -3.46 10.49 -6.00
CA ALA A 645 -3.57 9.67 -7.21
C ALA A 645 -2.26 8.93 -7.47
N PHE A 646 -2.36 7.71 -8.02
CA PHE A 646 -1.22 6.86 -8.35
C PHE A 646 -1.14 6.55 -9.84
N TYR A 647 0.09 6.52 -10.36
CA TYR A 647 0.40 6.06 -11.71
C TYR A 647 1.53 5.03 -11.63
N SER A 648 1.31 3.80 -12.13
CA SER A 648 2.27 2.70 -12.00
C SER A 648 3.63 3.05 -12.60
N LYS A 649 3.63 3.46 -13.86
CA LYS A 649 4.84 3.63 -14.65
C LYS A 649 4.63 4.63 -15.79
N MET A 650 5.63 5.49 -15.96
CA MET A 650 5.81 6.32 -17.16
C MET A 650 7.10 5.89 -17.86
N ASP A 651 6.97 5.36 -19.08
CA ASP A 651 8.13 5.06 -19.91
C ASP A 651 8.92 6.35 -20.21
N ALA A 652 10.20 6.21 -20.55
CA ALA A 652 11.06 7.34 -20.88
C ALA A 652 10.43 8.18 -22.01
N LYS A 653 10.45 9.52 -21.85
CA LYS A 653 9.89 10.47 -22.82
C LYS A 653 8.40 10.24 -23.13
N SER A 654 7.64 9.81 -22.13
CA SER A 654 6.23 9.46 -22.29
C SER A 654 5.38 9.98 -21.12
N THR A 655 4.07 10.09 -21.36
CA THR A 655 3.07 10.26 -20.30
C THR A 655 2.63 8.88 -19.78
N TRP A 656 1.98 8.84 -18.62
CA TRP A 656 1.39 7.58 -18.13
C TRP A 656 0.35 7.02 -19.11
N THR A 657 -0.55 7.87 -19.62
CA THR A 657 -1.59 7.45 -20.59
C THR A 657 -1.00 6.83 -21.86
N LYS A 658 0.09 7.39 -22.40
CA LYS A 658 0.81 6.82 -23.56
C LYS A 658 1.59 5.55 -23.22
N THR A 659 1.98 5.39 -21.95
CA THR A 659 2.71 4.22 -21.45
C THR A 659 1.81 3.01 -21.32
N VAL A 660 0.66 3.17 -20.65
CA VAL A 660 -0.31 2.09 -20.37
C VAL A 660 -1.22 1.83 -21.57
N PHE A 661 -1.60 2.88 -22.32
CA PHE A 661 -2.50 2.79 -23.47
C PHE A 661 -1.83 3.24 -24.79
N PRO A 662 -0.74 2.56 -25.25
CA PRO A 662 0.08 3.04 -26.36
C PRO A 662 -0.64 3.12 -27.72
N ASN A 663 -1.74 2.38 -27.89
CA ASN A 663 -2.50 2.31 -29.14
C ASN A 663 -3.82 3.11 -29.10
N GLY A 664 -4.00 3.99 -28.11
CA GLY A 664 -5.25 4.75 -27.96
C GLY A 664 -6.46 3.86 -27.69
N GLN A 665 -6.25 2.72 -27.01
CA GLN A 665 -7.33 1.89 -26.50
C GLN A 665 -8.18 2.68 -25.50
N GLU A 666 -9.41 2.22 -25.28
CA GLU A 666 -10.30 2.79 -24.27
C GLU A 666 -9.56 2.85 -22.93
N GLN A 667 -9.48 4.06 -22.36
CA GLN A 667 -8.74 4.29 -21.13
C GLN A 667 -9.59 3.79 -19.97
N ASP A 668 -9.17 2.72 -19.33
CA ASP A 668 -9.77 2.26 -18.07
C ASP A 668 -9.21 3.12 -16.92
N ILE A 669 -9.71 4.36 -16.83
CA ILE A 669 -9.33 5.29 -15.75
C ILE A 669 -10.17 4.97 -14.52
N ARG A 670 -9.48 4.70 -13.41
CA ARG A 670 -10.08 4.30 -12.14
C ARG A 670 -9.96 5.44 -11.13
N THR A 671 -10.68 5.33 -10.02
CA THR A 671 -10.63 6.30 -8.92
C THR A 671 -9.23 6.45 -8.31
N SER A 672 -8.36 5.44 -8.44
CA SER A 672 -6.95 5.51 -8.05
C SER A 672 -6.12 6.54 -8.81
N HIS A 673 -6.57 6.99 -10.00
CA HIS A 673 -5.80 7.88 -10.88
C HIS A 673 -6.22 9.34 -10.78
N ILE A 674 -7.20 9.64 -9.92
CA ILE A 674 -7.79 10.98 -9.82
C ILE A 674 -7.73 11.47 -8.37
N ILE A 675 -7.48 12.77 -8.22
CA ILE A 675 -7.80 13.49 -6.99
C ILE A 675 -9.24 13.98 -7.12
N MET A 676 -10.08 13.73 -6.12
CA MET A 676 -11.47 14.20 -6.15
C MET A 676 -11.64 15.52 -5.40
N MET A 677 -12.32 16.47 -6.03
CA MET A 677 -12.54 17.81 -5.49
C MET A 677 -14.02 18.19 -5.56
N GLU A 678 -14.48 18.89 -4.54
CA GLU A 678 -15.78 19.55 -4.46
C GLU A 678 -15.61 21.00 -4.90
N THR A 679 -16.54 21.50 -5.72
CA THR A 679 -16.59 22.92 -6.09
C THR A 679 -17.87 23.57 -5.56
N SER A 680 -17.71 24.71 -4.91
CA SER A 680 -18.81 25.43 -4.30
C SER A 680 -19.77 25.96 -5.38
N PRO A 681 -21.09 25.78 -5.22
CA PRO A 681 -22.09 26.32 -6.17
C PRO A 681 -22.14 27.85 -6.16
N TRP A 682 -21.50 28.51 -5.18
CA TRP A 682 -21.42 29.97 -5.08
C TRP A 682 -20.15 30.54 -5.73
N ILE A 683 -19.29 29.71 -6.34
CA ILE A 683 -18.17 30.23 -7.14
C ILE A 683 -18.72 30.94 -8.37
N ALA A 684 -18.33 32.21 -8.55
CA ALA A 684 -18.61 32.92 -9.78
C ALA A 684 -17.85 32.29 -10.97
N PRO A 685 -18.53 31.98 -12.09
CA PRO A 685 -17.86 31.59 -13.32
C PRO A 685 -16.83 32.65 -13.75
N GLY A 686 -15.67 32.20 -14.21
CA GLY A 686 -14.51 33.04 -14.51
C GLY A 686 -13.51 33.18 -13.35
N THR A 687 -13.83 32.68 -12.16
CA THR A 687 -12.87 32.60 -11.04
C THR A 687 -11.72 31.66 -11.40
N THR A 688 -10.48 32.13 -11.25
CA THR A 688 -9.27 31.36 -11.53
C THR A 688 -8.70 30.76 -10.25
N PHE A 689 -8.36 29.48 -10.29
CA PHE A 689 -7.66 28.77 -9.23
C PHE A 689 -6.31 28.26 -9.71
N ASN A 690 -5.34 28.19 -8.80
CA ASN A 690 -4.08 27.47 -8.98
C ASN A 690 -3.91 26.49 -7.81
N CYS A 691 -3.94 25.20 -8.12
CA CYS A 691 -3.68 24.15 -7.15
C CYS A 691 -2.22 23.71 -7.20
N ARG A 692 -1.57 23.78 -6.05
CA ARG A 692 -0.17 23.44 -5.81
C ARG A 692 -0.09 22.01 -5.29
N PHE A 693 -0.01 21.06 -6.21
CA PHE A 693 0.12 19.64 -5.88
C PHE A 693 1.56 19.25 -5.62
N ARG A 694 1.73 18.24 -4.77
CA ARG A 694 3.02 17.62 -4.47
C ARG A 694 3.09 16.27 -5.18
N LEU A 695 4.25 15.88 -5.66
CA LEU A 695 4.47 14.57 -6.25
C LEU A 695 5.79 13.95 -5.82
N ARG A 696 5.83 12.63 -5.81
CA ARG A 696 7.01 11.80 -5.63
C ARG A 696 6.84 10.47 -6.36
N PHE A 697 7.89 9.67 -6.43
CA PHE A 697 7.86 8.36 -7.05
C PHE A 697 8.94 7.44 -6.50
N SER A 698 8.76 6.12 -6.56
CA SER A 698 9.56 5.15 -5.78
C SER A 698 11.01 5.02 -6.25
N ASN A 699 11.30 5.14 -7.55
CA ASN A 699 12.68 5.23 -8.04
C ASN A 699 13.24 6.66 -8.11
N CYS A 700 12.76 7.54 -7.23
CA CYS A 700 13.22 8.91 -7.15
C CYS A 700 14.53 9.04 -6.38
N GLU A 701 15.50 9.73 -6.98
CA GLU A 701 16.83 9.93 -6.38
C GLU A 701 16.81 10.87 -5.17
N ASP A 702 15.90 11.84 -5.16
CA ASP A 702 15.89 13.01 -4.29
C ASP A 702 14.49 13.32 -3.69
N CYS A 703 13.59 12.33 -3.70
CA CYS A 703 12.26 12.42 -3.05
C CYS A 703 12.21 11.81 -1.65
N TYR A 704 13.28 11.14 -1.22
CA TYR A 704 13.32 10.45 0.08
C TYR A 704 14.63 10.64 0.82
N SER A 705 15.71 11.00 0.12
CA SER A 705 17.03 11.14 0.71
C SER A 705 17.46 12.60 0.76
N ASP A 706 17.91 13.06 1.92
CA ASP A 706 18.50 14.38 2.13
C ASP A 706 20.00 14.35 1.80
N ALA A 707 20.37 15.12 0.77
CA ALA A 707 21.76 15.29 0.37
C ALA A 707 22.62 15.97 1.45
N SER A 708 22.00 16.73 2.36
CA SER A 708 22.66 17.42 3.48
C SER A 708 23.17 16.43 4.54
N TYR A 709 22.56 15.24 4.62
CA TYR A 709 22.90 14.18 5.58
C TYR A 709 23.41 12.93 4.87
N SER A 710 24.31 13.10 3.91
CA SER A 710 24.96 11.99 3.17
C SER A 710 23.98 11.06 2.43
N GLY A 711 22.79 11.55 2.08
CA GLY A 711 21.77 10.77 1.39
C GLY A 711 20.94 9.87 2.31
N ASP A 712 20.96 10.13 3.62
CA ASP A 712 20.04 9.53 4.58
C ASP A 712 18.60 10.01 4.37
N ASP A 713 17.61 9.35 4.98
CA ASP A 713 16.20 9.63 4.69
C ASP A 713 15.70 10.92 5.35
N TYR A 714 14.93 11.74 4.64
CA TYR A 714 14.29 12.94 5.23
C TYR A 714 13.50 12.58 6.49
N LEU A 715 13.50 13.50 7.46
CA LEU A 715 12.77 13.35 8.71
C LEU A 715 11.26 13.40 8.45
N ASP A 716 10.47 12.74 9.29
CA ASP A 716 9.05 12.55 9.01
C ASP A 716 8.29 13.88 8.95
N TYR A 717 8.62 14.84 9.81
CA TYR A 717 7.98 16.15 9.80
C TYR A 717 8.23 16.93 8.50
N GLU A 718 9.33 16.68 7.80
CA GLU A 718 9.63 17.40 6.56
C GLU A 718 8.58 17.11 5.47
N TYR A 719 7.94 15.94 5.51
CA TYR A 719 6.84 15.59 4.61
C TYR A 719 5.57 16.43 4.83
N SER A 720 5.48 17.25 5.88
CA SER A 720 4.44 18.27 6.03
C SER A 720 4.66 19.47 5.08
N GLY A 721 5.89 19.67 4.58
CA GLY A 721 6.28 20.81 3.75
C GLY A 721 6.42 20.51 2.24
N GLY A 722 7.18 21.38 1.55
CA GLY A 722 7.38 21.31 0.10
C GLY A 722 8.53 20.39 -0.34
N LYS A 723 9.53 20.20 0.52
CA LYS A 723 10.54 19.15 0.38
C LYS A 723 10.04 17.94 1.18
N PRO A 724 10.20 16.70 0.69
CA PRO A 724 11.06 16.31 -0.42
C PRO A 724 10.37 16.23 -1.78
N PHE A 725 9.14 16.71 -1.89
CA PHE A 725 8.32 16.57 -3.09
C PHE A 725 8.80 17.41 -4.27
N LYS A 726 8.28 17.09 -5.46
CA LYS A 726 8.24 17.98 -6.60
C LYS A 726 6.89 18.68 -6.61
N ILE A 727 6.89 20.01 -6.71
CA ILE A 727 5.66 20.80 -6.77
C ILE A 727 5.22 20.95 -8.24
N VAL A 728 3.93 20.73 -8.50
CA VAL A 728 3.29 20.93 -9.81
C VAL A 728 2.04 21.80 -9.66
N HIS A 729 1.94 22.80 -10.53
CA HIS A 729 0.80 23.72 -10.56
C HIS A 729 -0.25 23.24 -11.56
N PHE A 730 -1.47 23.08 -11.10
CA PHE A 730 -2.65 22.89 -11.92
C PHE A 730 -3.54 24.13 -11.83
N GLN A 731 -3.55 24.92 -12.91
CA GLN A 731 -4.39 26.11 -13.01
C GLN A 731 -5.66 25.80 -13.81
N PHE A 732 -6.81 26.24 -13.30
CA PHE A 732 -8.09 26.15 -14.01
C PHE A 732 -8.94 27.39 -13.79
N ILE A 733 -9.93 27.56 -14.66
CA ILE A 733 -10.95 28.60 -14.57
C ILE A 733 -12.29 27.90 -14.44
N VAL A 734 -13.09 28.31 -13.46
CA VAL A 734 -14.45 27.78 -13.28
C VAL A 734 -15.33 28.28 -14.41
N ILE A 735 -16.07 27.39 -15.06
CA ILE A 735 -16.93 27.72 -16.20
C ILE A 735 -18.41 27.43 -15.92
N ASN A 736 -19.30 27.92 -16.79
CA ASN A 736 -20.74 27.65 -16.74
C ASN A 736 -21.11 26.30 -17.33
#